data_AF-A0A0S4PV06-F1
#
_entry.id   AF-A0A0S4PV06-F1
#
_cell.length_a   1.000
_cell.length_b   1.000
_cell.length_c   1.000
_cell.angle_alpha   90.00
_cell.angle_beta   90.00
_cell.angle_gamma   90.00
#
_symmetry.space_group_name_H-M   'P 1'
#
loop_
_entity.id
_entity.type
_entity.pdbx_description
1 polymer ?
#
loop_
_entity_poly.entity_id
_entity_poly.type
_entity_poly.pdbx_seq_one_letter_code
_entity_poly.pdbx_strand_id
1 'polypeptide(L)'
;MSFSSTYSKLFFIIVMCAYPTLAQEIQTLQDSHIPQVSTDSESKNAQNTQFTADSQEKHTQLAQDTQAQTSLIIDSLIAKTKALNIADSKEWRDLLHIDGNKSEIVSPYFFLTPQFGESKNIAQDELESTIRAFYQPISSIVVPEAIRQKRLKQIIEYEENDIKLPTRSIDAEDYHALCRFPARFAFLASKLDFADLPKVNCVDYEVTRKYIAPSKASIVFPSAHINSPASMFGHTFLLLDSSFNSRLLAFAINYQADADQNKENPIKFAFSGLFGFYTGSYSILPYYDKIKEYANVESRDMWEYELNLSSEEITRLYNHIWELSDAFSWYYFFDKNCSYNILWLLEVARPSLHLRDTFVYQVNPPETLFALKNANLITKAAYRPSKRAKLLAYEKVMNHSQVSLSKALAKGKKVPEDITQDSHLSLKQKQYILESALEFSEYRFLKGRLEKESYTQIAHNIASTRSTLGANTPPFIPTRPPNPLEGNQSLRITPMVLTNAQGAHPALDFRITFHDLTDNDKGYLKGAQIEFMRVLGYYDTSKTASSAPTLYQFNILSIASIAQMSKFFKPFSYRIETGFNRTFNDDALHYFAAFGGGASVNLWNLGYGYYLLEPTFFVNTSKQADFALSQVVGLVLSDNNRLKATLEYKFKAYDTRHFSHQLDSSISVNLVQNLALLASVRTLKNDTAQYFRPAYMFGLRMYF
;
A
#
# COMPACT_ATOMS: atom_id res chain seq x y z
N MET A 1 -24.76 18.53 -12.01
CA MET A 1 -23.77 19.62 -12.18
C MET A 1 -22.42 18.96 -12.45
N SER A 2 -21.89 19.09 -13.67
CA SER A 2 -20.60 18.49 -14.05
C SER A 2 -19.44 19.27 -13.42
N PHE A 3 -18.70 18.64 -12.52
CA PHE A 3 -17.44 19.19 -12.00
C PHE A 3 -16.33 18.94 -13.03
N SER A 4 -16.07 19.97 -13.83
CA SER A 4 -15.02 20.02 -14.87
C SER A 4 -13.64 20.30 -14.26
N SER A 5 -12.61 19.81 -14.97
CA SER A 5 -11.18 19.71 -14.68
C SER A 5 -10.42 21.04 -14.48
N THR A 6 -11.04 22.07 -13.91
CA THR A 6 -10.49 23.43 -13.85
C THR A 6 -9.68 23.70 -12.57
N TYR A 7 -9.94 22.97 -11.48
CA TYR A 7 -9.26 23.18 -10.18
C TYR A 7 -7.82 22.62 -10.13
N SER A 8 -7.48 21.66 -10.99
CA SER A 8 -6.10 21.15 -11.10
C SER A 8 -5.13 22.18 -11.70
N LYS A 9 -5.63 23.17 -12.45
CA LYS A 9 -4.79 24.21 -13.09
C LYS A 9 -4.54 25.42 -12.18
N LEU A 10 -5.46 25.75 -11.27
CA LEU A 10 -5.29 26.89 -10.37
C LEU A 10 -4.27 26.62 -9.25
N PHE A 11 -4.11 25.35 -8.85
CA PHE A 11 -3.07 24.93 -7.90
C PHE A 11 -1.67 24.83 -8.56
N PHE A 12 -1.63 24.62 -9.88
CA PHE A 12 -0.39 24.54 -10.67
C PHE A 12 0.33 25.89 -10.82
N ILE A 13 -0.41 27.01 -10.75
CA ILE A 13 0.16 28.36 -10.94
C ILE A 13 0.85 28.87 -9.66
N ILE A 14 0.46 28.39 -8.47
CA ILE A 14 1.04 28.84 -7.19
C ILE A 14 2.37 28.13 -6.88
N VAL A 15 2.63 26.96 -7.46
CA VAL A 15 3.84 26.14 -7.18
C VAL A 15 5.01 26.41 -8.15
N MET A 16 4.77 27.05 -9.29
CA MET A 16 5.81 27.35 -10.30
C MET A 16 6.77 28.50 -9.93
N CYS A 17 6.60 29.18 -8.79
CA CYS A 17 7.46 30.28 -8.37
C CYS A 17 8.67 29.89 -7.49
N ALA A 18 8.95 28.60 -7.27
CA ALA A 18 9.97 28.19 -6.29
C ALA A 18 11.25 27.52 -6.84
N TYR A 19 11.32 27.03 -8.08
CA TYR A 19 12.55 26.35 -8.58
C TYR A 19 12.67 26.40 -10.12
N PRO A 20 13.52 27.26 -10.71
CA PRO A 20 13.76 27.28 -12.14
C PRO A 20 15.13 26.66 -12.44
N THR A 21 15.22 25.33 -12.59
CA THR A 21 16.35 24.65 -13.27
C THR A 21 16.11 23.14 -13.32
N LEU A 22 15.29 22.67 -14.26
CA LEU A 22 15.30 21.26 -14.70
C LEU A 22 14.60 21.08 -16.06
N ALA A 23 14.85 21.99 -17.01
CA ALA A 23 14.17 21.99 -18.32
C ALA A 23 15.13 22.09 -19.51
N GLN A 24 16.40 21.69 -19.37
CA GLN A 24 17.40 21.92 -20.42
C GLN A 24 18.40 20.78 -20.67
N GLU A 25 18.06 19.54 -20.33
CA GLU A 25 18.95 18.38 -20.54
C GLU A 25 18.32 17.18 -21.28
N ILE A 26 17.19 17.39 -21.97
CA ILE A 26 16.58 16.37 -22.83
C ILE A 26 16.28 16.99 -24.20
N GLN A 27 17.30 17.45 -24.93
CA GLN A 27 17.14 17.85 -26.35
C GLN A 27 18.45 17.83 -27.16
N THR A 28 19.44 17.00 -26.80
CA THR A 28 20.69 16.89 -27.59
C THR A 28 21.25 15.47 -27.55
N LEU A 29 20.54 14.49 -28.11
CA LEU A 29 21.10 13.18 -28.49
C LEU A 29 20.36 12.59 -29.71
N GLN A 30 20.11 13.43 -30.71
CA GLN A 30 19.77 12.99 -32.07
C GLN A 30 20.51 13.94 -33.01
N ASP A 31 21.69 13.50 -33.50
CA ASP A 31 22.16 13.69 -34.87
C ASP A 31 23.64 13.32 -35.04
N SER A 32 23.96 12.78 -36.22
CA SER A 32 25.28 12.48 -36.81
C SER A 32 25.97 11.18 -36.34
N HIS A 33 26.59 10.31 -37.17
CA HIS A 33 26.80 10.25 -38.63
C HIS A 33 27.15 8.78 -38.97
N ILE A 34 26.61 8.25 -40.08
CA ILE A 34 27.06 7.00 -40.74
C ILE A 34 27.98 7.40 -41.90
N PRO A 35 29.19 6.84 -42.05
CA PRO A 35 29.95 6.93 -43.28
C PRO A 35 29.65 5.74 -44.21
N GLN A 36 29.26 6.06 -45.44
CA GLN A 36 29.26 5.13 -46.58
C GLN A 36 30.70 4.83 -47.01
N VAL A 37 30.97 3.57 -47.39
CA VAL A 37 32.15 3.18 -48.18
C VAL A 37 31.68 2.37 -49.38
N SER A 38 32.31 2.69 -50.50
CA SER A 38 32.04 2.38 -51.90
C SER A 38 32.34 0.93 -52.32
N THR A 39 31.71 0.59 -53.44
CA THR A 39 31.90 -0.55 -54.33
C THR A 39 33.31 -0.62 -54.93
N ASP A 40 33.80 -1.83 -55.23
CA ASP A 40 34.26 -2.19 -56.58
C ASP A 40 34.74 -3.66 -56.73
N SER A 41 34.20 -4.32 -57.77
CA SER A 41 34.83 -5.35 -58.66
C SER A 41 35.31 -6.69 -58.07
N GLU A 42 35.29 -7.84 -58.73
CA GLU A 42 34.66 -8.39 -59.93
C GLU A 42 35.03 -9.89 -59.95
N SER A 43 34.09 -10.73 -60.41
CA SER A 43 34.28 -12.03 -61.08
C SER A 43 35.14 -13.14 -60.44
N LYS A 44 34.51 -14.31 -60.23
CA LYS A 44 34.91 -15.57 -60.88
C LYS A 44 33.90 -16.70 -60.64
N ASN A 45 33.72 -17.48 -61.70
CA ASN A 45 33.17 -18.83 -61.79
C ASN A 45 31.65 -19.02 -61.74
N ALA A 46 31.07 -18.84 -62.93
CA ALA A 46 29.97 -19.65 -63.41
C ALA A 46 30.44 -21.10 -63.60
N GLN A 47 29.75 -22.05 -62.97
CA GLN A 47 29.41 -23.41 -63.44
C GLN A 47 28.92 -24.26 -62.26
N ASN A 48 27.72 -23.96 -61.74
CA ASN A 48 26.82 -24.98 -61.17
C ASN A 48 25.37 -24.49 -60.97
N THR A 49 24.90 -23.55 -61.79
CA THR A 49 23.58 -22.91 -61.69
C THR A 49 22.60 -23.53 -62.67
N GLN A 50 22.18 -24.77 -62.41
CA GLN A 50 20.93 -25.27 -63.02
C GLN A 50 20.23 -26.37 -62.20
N PHE A 51 20.84 -26.86 -61.11
CA PHE A 51 20.22 -27.86 -60.22
C PHE A 51 19.90 -27.35 -58.80
N THR A 52 20.27 -26.10 -58.48
CA THR A 52 19.97 -25.44 -57.20
C THR A 52 18.86 -24.38 -57.30
N ALA A 53 18.57 -23.88 -58.50
CA ALA A 53 17.54 -22.86 -58.74
C ALA A 53 16.12 -23.43 -58.61
N ASP A 54 15.87 -24.63 -59.13
CA ASP A 54 14.53 -25.26 -59.12
C ASP A 54 14.12 -25.77 -57.71
N SER A 55 15.12 -26.12 -56.88
CA SER A 55 14.91 -26.40 -55.45
C SER A 55 14.71 -25.14 -54.62
N GLN A 56 15.43 -24.05 -54.92
CA GLN A 56 15.25 -22.76 -54.22
C GLN A 56 13.93 -22.09 -54.63
N GLU A 57 13.51 -22.16 -55.90
CA GLU A 57 12.21 -21.67 -56.36
C GLU A 57 11.06 -22.46 -55.74
N LYS A 58 11.12 -23.79 -55.69
CA LYS A 58 10.09 -24.59 -54.99
C LYS A 58 10.02 -24.33 -53.49
N HIS A 59 11.16 -24.16 -52.82
CA HIS A 59 11.18 -23.80 -51.39
C HIS A 59 10.66 -22.38 -51.14
N THR A 60 10.92 -21.45 -52.06
CA THR A 60 10.43 -20.06 -51.97
C THR A 60 8.93 -19.98 -52.26
N GLN A 61 8.43 -20.72 -53.25
CA GLN A 61 7.01 -20.83 -53.60
C GLN A 61 6.21 -21.45 -52.46
N LEU A 62 6.71 -22.56 -51.88
CA LEU A 62 6.05 -23.24 -50.76
C LEU A 62 6.02 -22.37 -49.49
N ALA A 63 7.08 -21.61 -49.23
CA ALA A 63 7.13 -20.66 -48.10
C ALA A 63 6.16 -19.48 -48.31
N GLN A 64 6.04 -18.97 -49.54
CA GLN A 64 5.10 -17.91 -49.89
C GLN A 64 3.64 -18.37 -49.81
N ASP A 65 3.33 -19.59 -50.29
CA ASP A 65 1.98 -20.17 -50.19
C ASP A 65 1.58 -20.42 -48.72
N THR A 66 2.52 -20.89 -47.89
CA THR A 66 2.29 -21.08 -46.45
C THR A 66 2.04 -19.75 -45.75
N GLN A 67 2.80 -18.70 -46.10
CA GLN A 67 2.63 -17.37 -45.52
C GLN A 67 1.30 -16.71 -45.94
N ALA A 68 0.87 -16.90 -47.18
CA ALA A 68 -0.43 -16.45 -47.68
C ALA A 68 -1.59 -17.16 -46.96
N GLN A 69 -1.49 -18.47 -46.75
CA GLN A 69 -2.49 -19.25 -46.03
C GLN A 69 -2.60 -18.84 -44.56
N THR A 70 -1.48 -18.61 -43.87
CA THR A 70 -1.46 -18.09 -42.50
C THR A 70 -2.10 -16.71 -42.41
N SER A 71 -1.86 -15.82 -43.38
CA SER A 71 -2.50 -14.50 -43.42
C SER A 71 -4.02 -14.59 -43.50
N LEU A 72 -4.55 -15.49 -44.33
CA LEU A 72 -6.00 -15.72 -44.45
C LEU A 72 -6.61 -16.24 -43.13
N ILE A 73 -5.90 -17.12 -42.41
CA ILE A 73 -6.33 -17.60 -41.09
C ILE A 73 -6.40 -16.44 -40.09
N ILE A 74 -5.34 -15.63 -40.02
CA ILE A 74 -5.29 -14.47 -39.12
C ILE A 74 -6.42 -13.49 -39.40
N ASP A 75 -6.63 -13.12 -40.67
CA ASP A 75 -7.66 -12.13 -41.03
C ASP A 75 -9.08 -12.67 -40.77
N SER A 76 -9.30 -13.97 -40.95
CA SER A 76 -10.54 -14.65 -40.55
C SER A 76 -10.78 -14.61 -39.04
N LEU A 77 -9.75 -14.88 -38.23
CA LEU A 77 -9.82 -14.79 -36.77
C LEU A 77 -10.14 -13.35 -36.32
N ILE A 78 -9.47 -12.35 -36.91
CA ILE A 78 -9.73 -10.93 -36.63
C ILE A 78 -11.16 -10.52 -37.04
N ALA A 79 -11.67 -11.01 -38.16
CA ALA A 79 -13.07 -10.76 -38.54
C ALA A 79 -14.05 -11.37 -37.51
N LYS A 80 -13.77 -12.59 -37.03
CA LYS A 80 -14.57 -13.27 -36.01
C LYS A 80 -14.55 -12.52 -34.67
N THR A 81 -13.40 -11.94 -34.27
CA THR A 81 -13.32 -11.16 -33.02
C THR A 81 -14.19 -9.91 -33.06
N LYS A 82 -14.21 -9.21 -34.20
CA LYS A 82 -15.08 -8.05 -34.43
C LYS A 82 -16.56 -8.44 -34.39
N ALA A 83 -16.92 -9.55 -35.03
CA ALA A 83 -18.30 -10.06 -35.01
C ALA A 83 -18.79 -10.44 -33.61
N LEU A 84 -17.89 -10.97 -32.76
CA LEU A 84 -18.18 -11.34 -31.37
C LEU A 84 -18.02 -10.18 -30.37
N ASN A 85 -17.61 -9.00 -30.85
CA ASN A 85 -17.29 -7.83 -30.04
C ASN A 85 -16.34 -8.11 -28.86
N ILE A 86 -15.30 -8.92 -29.10
CA ILE A 86 -14.37 -9.36 -28.05
C ILE A 86 -13.62 -8.17 -27.44
N ALA A 87 -13.27 -7.16 -28.23
CA ALA A 87 -12.48 -6.03 -27.75
C ALA A 87 -13.20 -5.20 -26.67
N ASP A 88 -14.54 -5.17 -26.71
CA ASP A 88 -15.36 -4.47 -25.73
C ASP A 88 -15.73 -5.34 -24.52
N SER A 89 -15.39 -6.64 -24.53
CA SER A 89 -15.69 -7.53 -23.41
C SER A 89 -14.91 -7.09 -22.16
N LYS A 90 -15.54 -7.23 -20.99
CA LYS A 90 -14.93 -6.90 -19.69
C LYS A 90 -13.63 -7.68 -19.50
N GLU A 91 -13.63 -8.97 -19.79
CA GLU A 91 -12.50 -9.86 -19.59
C GLU A 91 -11.28 -9.47 -20.42
N TRP A 92 -11.49 -9.11 -21.69
CA TRP A 92 -10.39 -8.63 -22.54
C TRP A 92 -9.82 -7.32 -22.01
N ARG A 93 -10.70 -6.39 -21.63
CA ARG A 93 -10.32 -5.09 -21.10
C ARG A 93 -9.62 -5.21 -19.75
N ASP A 94 -10.03 -6.15 -18.91
CA ASP A 94 -9.38 -6.45 -17.63
C ASP A 94 -7.98 -7.04 -17.81
N LEU A 95 -7.80 -7.94 -18.78
CA LEU A 95 -6.47 -8.44 -19.15
C LEU A 95 -5.53 -7.33 -19.64
N LEU A 96 -6.07 -6.21 -20.13
CA LEU A 96 -5.30 -5.06 -20.59
C LEU A 96 -5.26 -3.90 -19.58
N HIS A 97 -5.88 -4.06 -18.40
CA HIS A 97 -6.01 -3.02 -17.37
C HIS A 97 -6.65 -1.73 -17.90
N ILE A 98 -7.65 -1.87 -18.78
CA ILE A 98 -8.33 -0.75 -19.42
C ILE A 98 -9.49 -0.27 -18.55
N ASP A 99 -9.38 0.95 -18.05
CA ASP A 99 -10.47 1.69 -17.42
C ASP A 99 -10.91 2.86 -18.32
N GLY A 100 -12.22 3.00 -18.52
CA GLY A 100 -12.78 3.95 -19.49
C GLY A 100 -12.27 3.69 -20.93
N ASN A 101 -11.36 4.52 -21.43
CA ASN A 101 -10.77 4.37 -22.79
C ASN A 101 -9.24 4.28 -22.75
N LYS A 102 -8.64 4.05 -21.58
CA LYS A 102 -7.18 4.04 -21.40
C LYS A 102 -6.75 2.85 -20.57
N SER A 103 -5.58 2.32 -20.90
CA SER A 103 -4.89 1.38 -20.02
C SER A 103 -4.24 2.12 -18.86
N GLU A 104 -4.31 1.54 -17.66
CA GLU A 104 -3.51 1.96 -16.52
C GLU A 104 -2.04 1.56 -16.68
N ILE A 105 -1.76 0.43 -17.35
CA ILE A 105 -0.41 0.03 -17.72
C ILE A 105 0.11 0.98 -18.80
N VAL A 106 1.28 1.57 -18.55
CA VAL A 106 1.96 2.48 -19.48
C VAL A 106 3.29 1.89 -20.00
N SER A 107 3.62 0.67 -19.59
CA SER A 107 4.82 -0.02 -20.04
C SER A 107 4.75 -0.36 -21.53
N PRO A 108 5.72 0.10 -22.35
CA PRO A 108 5.78 -0.26 -23.76
C PRO A 108 6.07 -1.75 -23.98
N TYR A 109 6.55 -2.45 -22.95
CA TYR A 109 6.84 -3.87 -23.04
C TYR A 109 5.55 -4.68 -22.92
N PHE A 110 4.50 -4.20 -22.26
CA PHE A 110 3.29 -5.00 -22.02
C PHE A 110 2.39 -5.15 -23.26
N PHE A 111 2.39 -4.17 -24.15
CA PHE A 111 1.58 -4.15 -25.36
C PHE A 111 2.35 -4.73 -26.56
N LEU A 112 1.65 -5.49 -27.40
CA LEU A 112 2.14 -5.99 -28.67
C LEU A 112 1.87 -4.99 -29.80
N THR A 113 0.86 -4.12 -29.65
CA THR A 113 0.64 -3.03 -30.61
C THR A 113 1.70 -1.93 -30.46
N PRO A 114 2.42 -1.59 -31.54
CA PRO A 114 3.48 -0.58 -31.47
C PRO A 114 2.94 0.84 -31.26
N GLN A 115 1.64 1.08 -31.50
CA GLN A 115 1.00 2.40 -31.32
C GLN A 115 0.23 2.55 -29.99
N PHE A 116 0.53 1.75 -28.96
CA PHE A 116 -0.32 1.72 -27.75
C PHE A 116 -0.51 3.09 -27.07
N GLY A 117 0.48 3.98 -27.12
CA GLY A 117 0.41 5.32 -26.53
C GLY A 117 -0.47 6.32 -27.29
N GLU A 118 -0.74 6.08 -28.57
CA GLU A 118 -1.52 6.97 -29.46
C GLU A 118 -2.84 6.34 -29.94
N SER A 119 -3.05 5.05 -29.65
CA SER A 119 -4.22 4.31 -30.08
C SER A 119 -5.51 4.93 -29.55
N LYS A 120 -6.50 5.08 -30.45
CA LYS A 120 -7.86 5.52 -30.11
C LYS A 120 -8.75 4.38 -29.62
N ASN A 121 -8.38 3.14 -29.92
CA ASN A 121 -9.06 1.93 -29.48
C ASN A 121 -8.03 0.85 -29.13
N ILE A 122 -7.34 1.07 -28.01
CA ILE A 122 -6.24 0.20 -27.58
C ILE A 122 -6.69 -1.25 -27.39
N ALA A 123 -7.94 -1.47 -26.96
CA ALA A 123 -8.48 -2.82 -26.79
C ALA A 123 -8.53 -3.57 -28.13
N GLN A 124 -9.00 -2.92 -29.20
CA GLN A 124 -9.08 -3.54 -30.53
C GLN A 124 -7.69 -3.70 -31.15
N ASP A 125 -6.85 -2.66 -31.10
CA ASP A 125 -5.53 -2.69 -31.72
C ASP A 125 -4.65 -3.77 -31.07
N GLU A 126 -4.68 -3.88 -29.74
CA GLU A 126 -3.94 -4.90 -29.02
C GLU A 126 -4.50 -6.31 -29.28
N LEU A 127 -5.80 -6.46 -29.49
CA LEU A 127 -6.43 -7.73 -29.83
C LEU A 127 -5.92 -8.26 -31.18
N GLU A 128 -5.90 -7.39 -32.20
CA GLU A 128 -5.40 -7.74 -33.53
C GLU A 128 -3.90 -8.05 -33.50
N SER A 129 -3.11 -7.22 -32.80
CA SER A 129 -1.67 -7.48 -32.60
C SER A 129 -1.40 -8.77 -31.84
N THR A 130 -2.22 -9.10 -30.83
CA THR A 130 -2.10 -10.35 -30.07
C THR A 130 -2.31 -11.57 -30.96
N ILE A 131 -3.36 -11.56 -31.80
CA ILE A 131 -3.62 -12.67 -32.73
C ILE A 131 -2.47 -12.82 -33.73
N ARG A 132 -2.01 -11.71 -34.32
CA ARG A 132 -0.87 -11.73 -35.26
C ARG A 132 0.40 -12.28 -34.59
N ALA A 133 0.66 -11.89 -33.35
CA ALA A 133 1.85 -12.34 -32.61
C ALA A 133 1.80 -13.83 -32.23
N PHE A 134 0.62 -14.45 -32.10
CA PHE A 134 0.52 -15.90 -31.88
C PHE A 134 0.99 -16.73 -33.08
N TYR A 135 0.96 -16.18 -34.29
CA TYR A 135 1.39 -16.82 -35.52
C TYR A 135 2.80 -16.41 -35.98
N GLN A 136 3.49 -15.58 -35.19
CA GLN A 136 4.80 -15.06 -35.54
C GLN A 136 5.86 -16.17 -35.49
N PRO A 137 6.77 -16.31 -36.48
CA PRO A 137 7.84 -17.29 -36.39
C PRO A 137 8.85 -16.92 -35.31
N ILE A 138 9.35 -17.92 -34.57
CA ILE A 138 10.33 -17.75 -33.46
C ILE A 138 11.55 -16.93 -33.89
N SER A 139 12.03 -17.13 -35.13
CA SER A 139 13.19 -16.42 -35.69
C SER A 139 13.01 -14.91 -35.82
N SER A 140 11.78 -14.41 -35.74
CA SER A 140 11.46 -12.99 -35.82
C SER A 140 11.16 -12.33 -34.46
N ILE A 141 11.19 -13.11 -33.37
CA ILE A 141 10.97 -12.58 -32.03
C ILE A 141 12.23 -11.83 -31.57
N VAL A 142 12.05 -10.58 -31.16
CA VAL A 142 13.12 -9.72 -30.64
C VAL A 142 12.81 -9.36 -29.19
N VAL A 143 13.71 -9.73 -28.28
CA VAL A 143 13.62 -9.33 -26.87
C VAL A 143 14.13 -7.90 -26.74
N PRO A 144 13.34 -6.94 -26.20
CA PRO A 144 13.81 -5.57 -26.03
C PRO A 144 15.07 -5.49 -25.15
N GLU A 145 16.04 -4.68 -25.56
CA GLU A 145 17.35 -4.61 -24.90
C GLU A 145 17.25 -4.27 -23.40
N ALA A 146 16.34 -3.36 -23.03
CA ALA A 146 16.09 -3.02 -21.64
C ALA A 146 15.65 -4.24 -20.79
N ILE A 147 14.82 -5.12 -21.37
CA ILE A 147 14.38 -6.36 -20.70
C ILE A 147 15.54 -7.36 -20.63
N ARG A 148 16.30 -7.50 -21.73
CA ARG A 148 17.47 -8.37 -21.78
C ARG A 148 18.48 -8.01 -20.68
N GLN A 149 18.82 -6.73 -20.54
CA GLN A 149 19.74 -6.24 -19.51
C GLN A 149 19.20 -6.48 -18.10
N LYS A 150 17.89 -6.25 -17.87
CA LYS A 150 17.23 -6.53 -16.59
C LYS A 150 17.34 -8.02 -16.21
N ARG A 151 17.13 -8.94 -17.16
CA ARG A 151 17.20 -10.39 -16.92
C ARG A 151 18.62 -10.89 -16.74
N LEU A 152 19.56 -10.43 -17.56
CA LEU A 152 20.99 -10.77 -17.41
C LEU A 152 21.51 -10.42 -16.03
N LYS A 153 21.17 -9.22 -15.52
CA LYS A 153 21.55 -8.81 -14.17
C LYS A 153 21.02 -9.78 -13.11
N GLN A 154 19.76 -10.20 -13.22
CA GLN A 154 19.14 -11.14 -12.27
C GLN A 154 19.76 -12.53 -12.35
N ILE A 155 20.04 -13.02 -13.56
CA ILE A 155 20.68 -14.33 -13.78
C ILE A 155 22.07 -14.34 -13.14
N ILE A 156 22.89 -13.34 -13.42
CA ILE A 156 24.23 -13.19 -12.83
C ILE A 156 24.15 -13.13 -11.31
N GLU A 157 23.24 -12.32 -10.76
CA GLU A 157 23.05 -12.22 -9.31
C GLU A 157 22.69 -13.58 -8.68
N TYR A 158 21.85 -14.37 -9.33
CA TYR A 158 21.45 -15.68 -8.81
C TYR A 158 22.59 -16.69 -8.90
N GLU A 159 23.34 -16.69 -10.00
CA GLU A 159 24.51 -17.54 -10.20
C GLU A 159 25.61 -17.23 -9.18
N GLU A 160 25.95 -15.95 -8.98
CA GLU A 160 26.98 -15.51 -8.03
C GLU A 160 26.64 -15.86 -6.57
N ASN A 161 25.35 -15.97 -6.24
CA ASN A 161 24.86 -16.26 -4.89
C ASN A 161 24.34 -17.71 -4.70
N ASP A 162 24.55 -18.61 -5.67
CA ASP A 162 24.03 -20.00 -5.68
C ASP A 162 22.51 -20.08 -5.38
N ILE A 163 21.74 -19.14 -5.92
CA ILE A 163 20.29 -19.06 -5.75
C ILE A 163 19.60 -19.97 -6.76
N LYS A 164 19.04 -21.08 -6.28
CA LYS A 164 18.35 -22.10 -7.09
C LYS A 164 16.85 -21.81 -7.25
N LEU A 165 16.53 -20.61 -7.72
CA LEU A 165 15.15 -20.20 -8.03
C LEU A 165 14.97 -20.08 -9.54
N PRO A 166 13.78 -20.43 -10.09
CA PRO A 166 13.48 -20.17 -11.49
C PRO A 166 13.64 -18.68 -11.82
N THR A 167 14.35 -18.38 -12.90
CA THR A 167 14.49 -17.04 -13.49
C THR A 167 13.94 -17.06 -14.90
N ARG A 168 13.57 -15.89 -15.41
CA ARG A 168 13.27 -15.77 -16.84
C ARG A 168 14.55 -15.67 -17.64
N SER A 169 14.64 -16.47 -18.69
CA SER A 169 15.69 -16.48 -19.69
C SER A 169 15.67 -15.20 -20.54
N ILE A 170 16.59 -15.15 -21.50
CA ILE A 170 16.64 -14.16 -22.57
C ILE A 170 16.39 -14.81 -23.93
N ASP A 171 15.90 -16.04 -23.94
CA ASP A 171 15.71 -16.84 -25.16
C ASP A 171 14.47 -16.36 -25.92
N ALA A 172 14.62 -16.11 -27.21
CA ALA A 172 13.55 -15.57 -28.04
C ALA A 172 12.29 -16.45 -28.06
N GLU A 173 12.44 -17.77 -27.88
CA GLU A 173 11.33 -18.72 -27.82
C GLU A 173 10.43 -18.48 -26.59
N ASP A 174 11.00 -18.24 -25.41
CA ASP A 174 10.23 -17.92 -24.18
C ASP A 174 9.53 -16.55 -24.25
N TYR A 175 9.98 -15.66 -25.14
CA TYR A 175 9.34 -14.36 -25.40
C TYR A 175 8.29 -14.40 -26.51
N HIS A 176 8.08 -15.54 -27.16
CA HIS A 176 6.97 -15.71 -28.09
C HIS A 176 5.64 -15.41 -27.39
N ALA A 177 4.68 -14.82 -28.10
CA ALA A 177 3.43 -14.34 -27.49
C ALA A 177 2.61 -15.44 -26.78
N LEU A 178 2.69 -16.69 -27.27
CA LEU A 178 2.07 -17.85 -26.61
C LEU A 178 2.66 -18.17 -25.23
N CYS A 179 3.95 -17.93 -25.01
CA CYS A 179 4.63 -18.14 -23.72
C CYS A 179 4.53 -16.93 -22.80
N ARG A 180 4.56 -15.75 -23.40
CA ARG A 180 4.52 -14.48 -22.69
C ARG A 180 3.12 -14.11 -22.21
N PHE A 181 2.09 -14.44 -22.99
CA PHE A 181 0.69 -14.06 -22.75
C PHE A 181 -0.27 -15.26 -22.60
N PRO A 182 -0.06 -16.15 -21.61
CA PRO A 182 -0.88 -17.33 -21.42
C PRO A 182 -2.32 -17.03 -20.98
N ALA A 183 -2.58 -15.90 -20.31
CA ALA A 183 -3.95 -15.53 -19.92
C ALA A 183 -4.73 -14.99 -21.12
N ARG A 184 -4.11 -14.14 -21.94
CA ARG A 184 -4.69 -13.66 -23.22
C ARG A 184 -4.96 -14.82 -24.16
N PHE A 185 -4.00 -15.74 -24.31
CA PHE A 185 -4.19 -16.93 -25.14
C PHE A 185 -5.35 -17.79 -24.63
N ALA A 186 -5.38 -18.12 -23.33
CA ALA A 186 -6.46 -18.92 -22.74
C ALA A 186 -7.84 -18.28 -22.93
N PHE A 187 -7.95 -16.95 -22.75
CA PHE A 187 -9.19 -16.22 -22.98
C PHE A 187 -9.61 -16.28 -24.45
N LEU A 188 -8.72 -15.97 -25.39
CA LEU A 188 -9.05 -15.95 -26.82
C LEU A 188 -9.36 -17.35 -27.35
N ALA A 189 -8.63 -18.37 -26.91
CA ALA A 189 -8.88 -19.77 -27.27
C ALA A 189 -10.23 -20.29 -26.74
N SER A 190 -10.82 -19.63 -25.72
CA SER A 190 -12.18 -19.95 -25.28
C SER A 190 -13.27 -19.40 -26.22
N LYS A 191 -12.92 -18.50 -27.14
CA LYS A 191 -13.85 -17.81 -28.06
C LYS A 191 -13.58 -18.11 -29.54
N LEU A 192 -12.35 -18.50 -29.85
CA LEU A 192 -11.82 -18.66 -31.20
C LEU A 192 -11.15 -20.02 -31.36
N ASP A 193 -11.18 -20.53 -32.59
CA ASP A 193 -10.59 -21.81 -32.94
C ASP A 193 -9.25 -21.55 -33.65
N PHE A 194 -8.15 -21.61 -32.91
CA PHE A 194 -6.81 -21.44 -33.47
C PHE A 194 -6.34 -22.74 -34.13
N ALA A 195 -6.04 -22.67 -35.43
CA ALA A 195 -5.39 -23.74 -36.19
C ALA A 195 -3.97 -23.32 -36.57
N ASP A 196 -3.09 -24.29 -36.84
CA ASP A 196 -1.75 -24.08 -37.40
C ASP A 196 -0.85 -23.12 -36.60
N LEU A 197 -1.00 -23.08 -35.27
CA LEU A 197 -0.10 -22.33 -34.40
C LEU A 197 1.33 -22.92 -34.44
N PRO A 198 2.37 -22.07 -34.32
CA PRO A 198 3.74 -22.54 -34.21
C PRO A 198 3.91 -23.43 -32.96
N LYS A 199 4.76 -24.46 -33.07
CA LYS A 199 5.17 -25.26 -31.93
C LYS A 199 6.24 -24.49 -31.15
N VAL A 200 5.90 -24.07 -29.94
CA VAL A 200 6.77 -23.28 -29.07
C VAL A 200 6.87 -23.98 -27.72
N ASN A 201 8.08 -24.08 -27.18
CA ASN A 201 8.32 -24.64 -25.86
C ASN A 201 8.52 -23.52 -24.83
N CYS A 202 7.54 -23.33 -23.95
CA CYS A 202 7.53 -22.26 -22.96
C CYS A 202 8.24 -22.68 -21.66
N VAL A 203 9.53 -22.99 -21.76
CA VAL A 203 10.33 -23.61 -20.68
C VAL A 203 10.24 -22.80 -19.39
N ASP A 204 10.45 -21.49 -19.47
CA ASP A 204 10.45 -20.62 -18.29
C ASP A 204 9.11 -20.61 -17.56
N TYR A 205 8.02 -20.50 -18.33
CA TYR A 205 6.67 -20.48 -17.78
C TYR A 205 6.35 -21.81 -17.11
N GLU A 206 6.67 -22.93 -17.75
CA GLU A 206 6.39 -24.27 -17.23
C GLU A 206 7.19 -24.58 -15.95
N VAL A 207 8.50 -24.30 -15.96
CA VAL A 207 9.38 -24.51 -14.80
C VAL A 207 8.93 -23.63 -13.62
N THR A 208 8.63 -22.35 -13.88
CA THR A 208 8.20 -21.42 -12.83
C THR A 208 6.84 -21.81 -12.27
N ARG A 209 5.88 -22.17 -13.13
CA ARG A 209 4.54 -22.61 -12.71
C ARG A 209 4.61 -23.89 -11.87
N LYS A 210 5.47 -24.83 -12.26
CA LYS A 210 5.69 -26.08 -11.52
C LYS A 210 6.35 -25.83 -10.17
N TYR A 211 7.30 -24.89 -10.09
CA TYR A 211 7.96 -24.51 -8.84
C TYR A 211 7.00 -23.81 -7.87
N ILE A 212 6.23 -22.83 -8.36
CA ILE A 212 5.26 -22.09 -7.54
C ILE A 212 4.08 -23.00 -7.15
N ALA A 213 3.60 -23.83 -8.08
CA ALA A 213 2.49 -24.77 -7.89
C ALA A 213 1.28 -24.13 -7.15
N PRO A 214 0.70 -23.04 -7.69
CA PRO A 214 -0.30 -22.26 -6.98
C PRO A 214 -1.58 -23.07 -6.76
N SER A 215 -1.99 -23.22 -5.50
CA SER A 215 -3.13 -24.06 -5.11
C SER A 215 -4.26 -23.29 -4.44
N LYS A 216 -3.93 -22.22 -3.72
CA LYS A 216 -4.86 -21.31 -3.04
C LYS A 216 -4.33 -19.90 -3.08
N ALA A 217 -5.23 -18.94 -2.84
CA ALA A 217 -4.87 -17.54 -2.68
C ALA A 217 -5.37 -16.99 -1.34
N SER A 218 -4.62 -16.06 -0.76
CA SER A 218 -5.03 -15.27 0.40
C SER A 218 -4.69 -13.80 0.20
N ILE A 219 -5.46 -12.90 0.81
CA ILE A 219 -5.07 -11.48 0.94
C ILE A 219 -4.44 -11.27 2.29
N VAL A 220 -3.28 -10.65 2.30
CA VAL A 220 -2.55 -10.34 3.53
C VAL A 220 -2.59 -8.83 3.76
N PHE A 221 -3.02 -8.43 4.96
CA PHE A 221 -3.07 -7.06 5.42
C PHE A 221 -2.16 -6.86 6.64
N PRO A 222 -0.95 -6.31 6.45
CA PRO A 222 -0.20 -5.73 7.54
C PRO A 222 -0.90 -4.47 8.07
N SER A 223 -1.22 -4.45 9.37
CA SER A 223 -1.88 -3.32 10.05
C SER A 223 -1.08 -2.03 9.89
N ALA A 224 -1.67 -0.85 10.05
CA ALA A 224 -0.98 0.45 10.02
C ALA A 224 0.35 0.47 10.82
N HIS A 225 1.33 1.29 10.41
CA HIS A 225 2.52 1.58 11.23
C HIS A 225 2.46 2.98 11.81
N ILE A 226 2.08 3.08 13.09
CA ILE A 226 1.79 4.35 13.75
C ILE A 226 2.95 5.38 13.68
N ASN A 227 4.21 4.92 13.64
CA ASN A 227 5.41 5.77 13.63
C ASN A 227 6.10 5.92 12.25
N SER A 228 5.41 5.62 11.15
CA SER A 228 5.97 5.76 9.79
C SER A 228 4.88 6.26 8.83
N PRO A 229 4.86 7.56 8.47
CA PRO A 229 3.83 8.13 7.60
C PRO A 229 3.63 7.37 6.28
N ALA A 230 4.71 6.87 5.67
CA ALA A 230 4.65 6.09 4.43
C ALA A 230 3.91 4.74 4.57
N SER A 231 3.86 4.18 5.79
CA SER A 231 3.26 2.87 6.09
C SER A 231 2.02 2.99 7.00
N MET A 232 1.54 4.22 7.25
CA MET A 232 0.44 4.50 8.18
C MET A 232 -0.92 4.00 7.68
N PHE A 233 -1.13 3.89 6.36
CA PHE A 233 -2.41 3.45 5.79
C PHE A 233 -2.61 1.94 5.78
N GLY A 234 -1.59 1.17 6.18
CA GLY A 234 -1.58 -0.27 5.95
C GLY A 234 -1.07 -0.61 4.55
N HIS A 235 -1.12 -1.90 4.22
CA HIS A 235 -0.76 -2.41 2.89
C HIS A 235 -1.59 -3.66 2.63
N THR A 236 -1.92 -3.98 1.38
CA THR A 236 -2.44 -5.32 1.04
C THR A 236 -1.62 -5.92 -0.08
N PHE A 237 -1.36 -7.21 0.03
CA PHE A 237 -0.76 -8.01 -1.04
C PHE A 237 -1.42 -9.39 -1.09
N LEU A 238 -1.28 -10.05 -2.23
CA LEU A 238 -1.82 -11.38 -2.45
C LEU A 238 -0.75 -12.42 -2.08
N LEU A 239 -1.17 -13.56 -1.55
CA LEU A 239 -0.32 -14.69 -1.22
C LEU A 239 -0.83 -15.90 -1.98
N LEU A 240 0.06 -16.58 -2.71
CA LEU A 240 -0.21 -17.84 -3.39
C LEU A 240 0.41 -18.99 -2.60
N ASP A 241 -0.44 -19.92 -2.18
CA ASP A 241 -0.01 -21.15 -1.52
C ASP A 241 0.59 -22.10 -2.53
N SER A 242 1.76 -22.64 -2.19
CA SER A 242 2.44 -23.66 -2.98
C SER A 242 2.11 -25.06 -2.45
N SER A 243 2.56 -26.09 -3.17
CA SER A 243 2.54 -27.49 -2.73
C SER A 243 3.40 -27.77 -1.49
N PHE A 244 4.24 -26.83 -1.05
CA PHE A 244 5.04 -26.96 0.16
C PHE A 244 4.17 -27.01 1.42
N ASN A 245 4.48 -27.93 2.35
CA ASN A 245 3.81 -28.04 3.66
C ASN A 245 4.24 -26.95 4.67
N SER A 246 4.49 -25.73 4.21
CA SER A 246 4.87 -24.60 5.07
C SER A 246 4.36 -23.28 4.52
N ARG A 247 3.62 -22.55 5.34
CA ARG A 247 3.14 -21.20 5.01
C ARG A 247 4.29 -20.25 4.70
N LEU A 248 5.46 -20.41 5.32
CA LEU A 248 6.63 -19.55 5.09
C LEU A 248 7.20 -19.64 3.67
N LEU A 249 6.91 -20.74 2.96
CA LEU A 249 7.37 -21.02 1.61
C LEU A 249 6.32 -20.69 0.54
N ALA A 250 5.24 -20.01 0.93
CA ALA A 250 4.27 -19.43 -0.01
C ALA A 250 4.87 -18.20 -0.72
N PHE A 251 4.21 -17.74 -1.79
CA PHE A 251 4.71 -16.65 -2.63
C PHE A 251 3.83 -15.41 -2.51
N ALA A 252 4.42 -14.29 -2.08
CA ALA A 252 3.76 -13.00 -2.00
C ALA A 252 3.82 -12.29 -3.36
N ILE A 253 2.65 -11.95 -3.89
CA ILE A 253 2.45 -11.11 -5.07
C ILE A 253 2.23 -9.69 -4.58
N ASN A 254 3.24 -8.85 -4.74
CA ASN A 254 3.27 -7.49 -4.25
C ASN A 254 3.23 -6.49 -5.39
N TYR A 255 2.49 -5.40 -5.22
CA TYR A 255 2.58 -4.23 -6.08
C TYR A 255 3.15 -3.07 -5.27
N GLN A 256 4.22 -2.45 -5.75
CA GLN A 256 4.94 -1.41 -5.01
C GLN A 256 5.46 -0.32 -5.96
N ALA A 257 5.69 0.88 -5.42
CA ALA A 257 6.36 1.96 -6.13
C ALA A 257 7.82 1.61 -6.41
N ASP A 258 8.29 1.92 -7.61
CA ASP A 258 9.68 1.71 -8.06
C ASP A 258 10.57 2.85 -7.54
N ALA A 259 10.72 2.96 -6.22
CA ALA A 259 11.53 3.98 -5.57
C ALA A 259 12.86 3.42 -5.04
N ASP A 260 13.96 4.13 -5.26
CA ASP A 260 15.28 3.79 -4.69
C ASP A 260 15.37 4.31 -3.25
N GLN A 261 14.95 3.45 -2.32
CA GLN A 261 14.92 3.76 -0.88
C GLN A 261 16.31 4.12 -0.30
N ASN A 262 17.40 3.74 -0.98
CA ASN A 262 18.76 4.02 -0.50
C ASN A 262 19.29 5.40 -0.92
N LYS A 263 18.62 6.08 -1.86
CA LYS A 263 19.07 7.36 -2.42
C LYS A 263 18.11 8.52 -2.19
N GLU A 264 16.84 8.24 -1.88
CA GLU A 264 15.83 9.30 -1.81
C GLU A 264 15.56 9.83 -0.41
N ASN A 265 15.43 11.16 -0.31
CA ASN A 265 15.05 11.86 0.91
C ASN A 265 13.59 11.50 1.29
N PRO A 266 13.27 11.18 2.56
CA PRO A 266 11.91 10.83 3.00
C PRO A 266 10.83 11.86 2.65
N ILE A 267 11.15 13.15 2.64
CA ILE A 267 10.22 14.23 2.25
C ILE A 267 9.96 14.19 0.75
N LYS A 268 11.02 14.02 -0.06
CA LYS A 268 10.90 13.85 -1.52
C LYS A 268 10.08 12.60 -1.83
N PHE A 269 10.32 11.49 -1.13
CA PHE A 269 9.57 10.25 -1.29
C PHE A 269 8.08 10.43 -0.98
N ALA A 270 7.75 11.08 0.15
CA ALA A 270 6.35 11.36 0.50
C ALA A 270 5.68 12.28 -0.52
N PHE A 271 6.36 13.34 -0.97
CA PHE A 271 5.84 14.25 -1.99
C PHE A 271 5.66 13.54 -3.34
N SER A 272 6.69 12.83 -3.81
CA SER A 272 6.64 12.09 -5.08
C SER A 272 5.54 11.03 -5.10
N GLY A 273 5.34 10.34 -3.98
CA GLY A 273 4.24 9.40 -3.80
C GLY A 273 2.86 10.06 -3.83
N LEU A 274 2.72 11.21 -3.17
CA LEU A 274 1.46 11.96 -3.10
C LEU A 274 1.00 12.45 -4.48
N PHE A 275 1.94 12.85 -5.34
CA PHE A 275 1.67 13.46 -6.64
C PHE A 275 1.85 12.52 -7.85
N GLY A 276 2.19 11.25 -7.62
CA GLY A 276 2.22 10.23 -8.67
C GLY A 276 3.48 10.25 -9.55
N PHE A 277 4.62 10.63 -8.98
CA PHE A 277 5.91 10.71 -9.71
C PHE A 277 6.70 9.39 -9.70
N TYR A 278 6.08 8.29 -9.27
CA TYR A 278 6.65 6.95 -9.35
C TYR A 278 5.88 6.07 -10.32
N THR A 279 6.57 5.15 -10.97
CA THR A 279 5.94 3.95 -11.51
C THR A 279 5.74 2.92 -10.40
N GLY A 280 4.88 1.95 -10.60
CA GLY A 280 4.81 0.76 -9.79
C GLY A 280 4.75 -0.50 -10.63
N SER A 281 5.23 -1.59 -10.04
CA SER A 281 5.38 -2.89 -10.71
C SER A 281 4.95 -4.04 -9.80
N TYR A 282 4.53 -5.14 -10.43
CA TYR A 282 4.25 -6.39 -9.73
C TYR A 282 5.54 -7.17 -9.49
N SER A 283 5.62 -7.82 -8.33
CA SER A 283 6.74 -8.68 -7.96
C SER A 283 6.24 -9.94 -7.26
N ILE A 284 6.92 -11.06 -7.51
CA ILE A 284 6.70 -12.32 -6.82
C ILE A 284 7.90 -12.55 -5.91
N LEU A 285 7.65 -12.61 -4.60
CA LEU A 285 8.68 -12.72 -3.58
C LEU A 285 8.33 -13.85 -2.60
N PRO A 286 9.31 -14.52 -1.99
CA PRO A 286 9.02 -15.47 -0.93
C PRO A 286 8.30 -14.81 0.26
N TYR A 287 7.30 -15.47 0.82
CA TYR A 287 6.48 -14.87 1.88
C TYR A 287 7.29 -14.61 3.17
N TYR A 288 8.32 -15.41 3.45
CA TYR A 288 9.19 -15.17 4.61
C TYR A 288 9.87 -13.80 4.57
N ASP A 289 10.18 -13.25 3.39
CA ASP A 289 10.76 -11.92 3.25
C ASP A 289 9.75 -10.83 3.64
N LYS A 290 8.48 -10.98 3.24
CA LYS A 290 7.40 -10.07 3.66
C LYS A 290 7.06 -10.18 5.15
N ILE A 291 7.18 -11.37 5.74
CA ILE A 291 7.08 -11.54 7.19
C ILE A 291 8.25 -10.82 7.90
N LYS A 292 9.48 -10.96 7.37
CA LYS A 292 10.66 -10.27 7.90
C LYS A 292 10.50 -8.75 7.80
N GLU A 293 10.02 -8.23 6.68
CA GLU A 293 9.73 -6.81 6.47
C GLU A 293 8.66 -6.31 7.45
N TYR A 294 7.44 -6.85 7.41
CA TYR A 294 6.32 -6.28 8.15
C TYR A 294 6.26 -6.70 9.62
N ALA A 295 6.22 -8.01 9.91
CA ALA A 295 6.01 -8.49 11.27
C ALA A 295 7.24 -8.32 12.17
N ASN A 296 8.44 -8.37 11.57
CA ASN A 296 9.69 -8.33 12.32
C ASN A 296 10.33 -6.93 12.29
N VAL A 297 10.74 -6.44 11.11
CA VAL A 297 11.42 -5.15 10.96
C VAL A 297 10.47 -4.00 11.28
N GLU A 298 9.30 -3.91 10.65
CA GLU A 298 8.32 -2.85 10.94
C GLU A 298 7.56 -3.11 12.24
N SER A 299 7.55 -4.34 12.74
CA SER A 299 6.82 -4.72 13.97
C SER A 299 5.31 -4.45 13.88
N ARG A 300 4.72 -4.76 12.72
CA ARG A 300 3.28 -4.63 12.43
C ARG A 300 2.60 -5.97 12.50
N ASP A 301 1.41 -5.99 13.08
CA ASP A 301 0.60 -7.20 13.07
C ASP A 301 0.09 -7.46 11.66
N MET A 302 -0.16 -8.73 11.32
CA MET A 302 -0.65 -9.11 9.99
C MET A 302 -1.91 -9.96 10.10
N TRP A 303 -2.84 -9.71 9.18
CA TRP A 303 -4.03 -10.52 8.97
C TRP A 303 -3.96 -11.21 7.62
N GLU A 304 -4.23 -12.51 7.59
CA GLU A 304 -4.29 -13.30 6.37
C GLU A 304 -5.74 -13.75 6.15
N TYR A 305 -6.33 -13.41 5.01
CA TYR A 305 -7.70 -13.72 4.62
C TYR A 305 -7.69 -14.72 3.47
N GLU A 306 -8.07 -15.97 3.73
CA GLU A 306 -8.15 -17.01 2.71
C GLU A 306 -9.30 -16.71 1.74
N LEU A 307 -9.02 -16.72 0.43
CA LEU A 307 -9.99 -16.41 -0.61
C LEU A 307 -10.68 -17.69 -1.11
N ASN A 308 -11.99 -17.60 -1.32
CA ASN A 308 -12.79 -18.61 -1.99
C ASN A 308 -12.56 -18.53 -3.51
N LEU A 309 -11.41 -19.01 -4.01
CA LEU A 309 -11.13 -19.12 -5.44
C LEU A 309 -11.00 -20.60 -5.83
N SER A 310 -11.57 -20.96 -6.98
CA SER A 310 -11.41 -22.29 -7.58
C SER A 310 -10.04 -22.47 -8.24
N SER A 311 -9.65 -23.71 -8.53
CA SER A 311 -8.37 -24.01 -9.20
C SER A 311 -8.26 -23.36 -10.60
N GLU A 312 -9.37 -23.20 -11.31
CA GLU A 312 -9.41 -22.50 -12.61
C GLU A 312 -9.16 -21.00 -12.42
N GLU A 313 -9.80 -20.39 -11.42
CA GLU A 313 -9.60 -18.97 -11.08
C GLU A 313 -8.16 -18.69 -10.63
N ILE A 314 -7.57 -19.59 -9.82
CA ILE A 314 -6.14 -19.52 -9.45
C ILE A 314 -5.23 -19.65 -10.66
N THR A 315 -5.59 -20.48 -11.65
CA THR A 315 -4.83 -20.61 -12.90
C THR A 315 -4.91 -19.33 -13.73
N ARG A 316 -6.10 -18.73 -13.90
CA ARG A 316 -6.26 -17.43 -14.57
C ARG A 316 -5.45 -16.33 -13.88
N LEU A 317 -5.54 -16.27 -12.56
CA LEU A 317 -4.80 -15.34 -11.71
C LEU A 317 -3.29 -15.45 -11.95
N TYR A 318 -2.73 -16.65 -11.84
CA TYR A 318 -1.30 -16.88 -12.05
C TYR A 318 -0.87 -16.54 -13.47
N ASN A 319 -1.64 -16.97 -14.48
CA ASN A 319 -1.33 -16.70 -15.87
C ASN A 319 -1.22 -15.20 -16.12
N HIS A 320 -2.12 -14.39 -15.55
CA HIS A 320 -2.07 -12.96 -15.76
C HIS A 320 -0.96 -12.26 -14.95
N ILE A 321 -0.67 -12.72 -13.73
CA ILE A 321 0.51 -12.26 -12.98
C ILE A 321 1.79 -12.48 -13.80
N TRP A 322 1.89 -13.60 -14.52
CA TRP A 322 2.99 -13.87 -15.43
C TRP A 322 3.08 -12.83 -16.56
N GLU A 323 1.96 -12.42 -17.16
CA GLU A 323 1.95 -11.38 -18.21
C GLU A 323 2.46 -10.02 -17.72
N LEU A 324 2.28 -9.73 -16.44
CA LEU A 324 2.56 -8.44 -15.82
C LEU A 324 4.01 -8.26 -15.35
N SER A 325 4.88 -9.26 -15.48
CA SER A 325 6.26 -9.24 -14.96
C SER A 325 7.16 -8.11 -15.49
N ASP A 326 6.84 -7.60 -16.68
CA ASP A 326 7.56 -6.51 -17.36
C ASP A 326 6.68 -5.26 -17.53
N ALA A 327 5.47 -5.30 -16.95
CA ALA A 327 4.54 -4.20 -16.94
C ALA A 327 4.78 -3.27 -15.74
N PHE A 328 4.53 -1.99 -15.95
CA PHE A 328 4.50 -0.97 -14.92
C PHE A 328 3.41 0.06 -15.24
N SER A 329 2.86 0.66 -14.19
CA SER A 329 1.86 1.73 -14.28
C SER A 329 2.24 2.90 -13.38
N TRP A 330 1.58 4.05 -13.53
CA TRP A 330 1.79 5.17 -12.61
C TRP A 330 1.26 4.84 -11.21
N TYR A 331 2.08 5.07 -10.18
CA TYR A 331 1.75 4.77 -8.79
C TYR A 331 1.29 6.04 -8.08
N TYR A 332 0.03 6.07 -7.63
CA TYR A 332 -0.52 7.13 -6.78
C TYR A 332 -0.77 6.59 -5.37
N PHE A 333 -0.67 7.41 -4.34
CA PHE A 333 -0.83 6.94 -2.95
C PHE A 333 -2.30 6.73 -2.56
N PHE A 334 -3.18 7.68 -2.91
CA PHE A 334 -4.60 7.63 -2.54
C PHE A 334 -5.44 6.78 -3.46
N ASP A 335 -5.03 6.63 -4.71
CA ASP A 335 -5.71 5.87 -5.75
C ASP A 335 -4.67 5.05 -6.52
N LYS A 336 -5.05 4.01 -7.27
CA LYS A 336 -4.12 3.22 -8.10
C LYS A 336 -2.89 2.67 -7.36
N ASN A 337 -3.01 2.50 -6.06
CA ASN A 337 -1.95 2.00 -5.19
C ASN A 337 -1.86 0.47 -5.22
N CYS A 338 -1.08 -0.09 -4.30
CA CYS A 338 -0.97 -1.52 -4.08
C CYS A 338 -2.31 -2.24 -3.94
N SER A 339 -3.26 -1.67 -3.23
CA SER A 339 -4.53 -2.31 -2.91
C SER A 339 -5.44 -2.35 -4.14
N TYR A 340 -5.45 -1.27 -4.93
CA TYR A 340 -6.19 -1.19 -6.19
C TYR A 340 -5.71 -2.23 -7.21
N ASN A 341 -4.39 -2.33 -7.39
CA ASN A 341 -3.78 -3.22 -8.38
C ASN A 341 -4.05 -4.70 -8.09
N ILE A 342 -4.17 -5.09 -6.82
CA ILE A 342 -4.60 -6.46 -6.47
C ILE A 342 -6.05 -6.74 -6.89
N LEU A 343 -6.94 -5.75 -6.90
CA LEU A 343 -8.34 -5.95 -7.31
C LEU A 343 -8.45 -6.33 -8.80
N TRP A 344 -7.60 -5.76 -9.67
CA TRP A 344 -7.52 -6.17 -11.08
C TRP A 344 -7.22 -7.66 -11.20
N LEU A 345 -6.21 -8.14 -10.46
CA LEU A 345 -5.84 -9.55 -10.49
C LEU A 345 -7.00 -10.47 -10.09
N LEU A 346 -7.79 -10.06 -9.10
CA LEU A 346 -8.95 -10.83 -8.63
C LEU A 346 -10.12 -10.81 -9.64
N GLU A 347 -10.35 -9.70 -10.32
CA GLU A 347 -11.37 -9.62 -11.38
C GLU A 347 -10.97 -10.40 -12.63
N VAL A 348 -9.69 -10.44 -12.98
CA VAL A 348 -9.19 -11.36 -14.03
C VAL A 348 -9.35 -12.81 -13.61
N ALA A 349 -9.11 -13.14 -12.33
CA ALA A 349 -9.31 -14.47 -11.80
C ALA A 349 -10.79 -14.91 -11.87
N ARG A 350 -11.72 -14.03 -11.45
CA ARG A 350 -13.17 -14.23 -11.49
C ARG A 350 -13.85 -13.06 -12.21
N PRO A 351 -14.12 -13.19 -13.52
CA PRO A 351 -14.72 -12.13 -14.35
C PRO A 351 -16.00 -11.50 -13.84
N SER A 352 -16.81 -12.26 -13.09
CA SER A 352 -18.08 -11.78 -12.52
C SER A 352 -17.93 -10.77 -11.38
N LEU A 353 -16.70 -10.48 -10.94
CA LEU A 353 -16.42 -9.51 -9.89
C LEU A 353 -16.32 -8.08 -10.44
N HIS A 354 -16.74 -7.14 -9.60
CA HIS A 354 -16.72 -5.69 -9.82
C HIS A 354 -16.21 -4.99 -8.56
N LEU A 355 -15.03 -5.40 -8.08
CA LEU A 355 -14.45 -4.90 -6.84
C LEU A 355 -13.96 -3.46 -7.00
N ARG A 356 -13.35 -3.12 -8.14
CA ARG A 356 -12.79 -1.79 -8.41
C ARG A 356 -13.86 -0.71 -8.49
N ASP A 357 -15.02 -1.03 -9.05
CA ASP A 357 -16.17 -0.12 -9.21
C ASP A 357 -16.69 0.45 -7.87
N THR A 358 -16.33 -0.17 -6.74
CA THR A 358 -16.67 0.31 -5.39
C THR A 358 -15.89 1.57 -5.01
N PHE A 359 -14.75 1.85 -5.66
CA PHE A 359 -13.82 2.89 -5.28
C PHE A 359 -13.82 4.04 -6.30
N VAL A 360 -14.37 5.19 -5.90
CA VAL A 360 -14.53 6.36 -6.81
C VAL A 360 -13.48 7.44 -6.57
N TYR A 361 -13.04 7.64 -5.32
CA TYR A 361 -12.18 8.77 -4.94
C TYR A 361 -10.82 8.35 -4.38
N GLN A 362 -10.74 7.15 -3.80
CA GLN A 362 -9.56 6.63 -3.14
C GLN A 362 -9.70 5.11 -2.95
N VAL A 363 -8.57 4.44 -2.75
CA VAL A 363 -8.50 3.01 -2.45
C VAL A 363 -7.69 2.81 -1.19
N ASN A 364 -8.36 2.67 -0.05
CA ASN A 364 -7.69 2.43 1.23
C ASN A 364 -7.53 0.91 1.47
N PRO A 365 -6.37 0.44 1.98
CA PRO A 365 -6.14 -0.99 2.19
C PRO A 365 -7.18 -1.71 3.07
N PRO A 366 -7.75 -1.13 4.15
CA PRO A 366 -8.84 -1.80 4.88
C PRO A 366 -10.17 -1.83 4.11
N GLU A 367 -10.46 -0.82 3.30
CA GLU A 367 -11.71 -0.75 2.52
C GLU A 367 -11.74 -1.84 1.44
N THR A 368 -10.59 -2.22 0.88
CA THR A 368 -10.52 -3.39 -0.03
C THR A 368 -10.90 -4.69 0.69
N LEU A 369 -10.57 -4.84 1.98
CA LEU A 369 -11.02 -6.01 2.75
C LEU A 369 -12.56 -6.05 2.89
N PHE A 370 -13.20 -4.89 3.10
CA PHE A 370 -14.67 -4.79 3.13
C PHE A 370 -15.28 -5.15 1.77
N ALA A 371 -14.71 -4.67 0.66
CA ALA A 371 -15.16 -5.05 -0.69
C ALA A 371 -15.06 -6.57 -0.91
N LEU A 372 -13.96 -7.20 -0.51
CA LEU A 372 -13.78 -8.66 -0.59
C LEU A 372 -14.78 -9.43 0.29
N LYS A 373 -15.07 -8.94 1.50
CA LYS A 373 -16.08 -9.51 2.39
C LYS A 373 -17.47 -9.43 1.76
N ASN A 374 -17.85 -8.28 1.21
CA ASN A 374 -19.15 -8.05 0.58
C ASN A 374 -19.34 -8.89 -0.69
N ALA A 375 -18.25 -9.15 -1.43
CA ALA A 375 -18.24 -10.07 -2.56
C ALA A 375 -18.21 -11.56 -2.17
N ASN A 376 -18.33 -11.90 -0.87
CA ASN A 376 -18.25 -13.27 -0.34
C ASN A 376 -16.98 -14.03 -0.73
N LEU A 377 -15.86 -13.31 -0.87
CA LEU A 377 -14.56 -13.91 -1.22
C LEU A 377 -13.81 -14.43 0.02
N ILE A 378 -14.01 -13.84 1.19
CA ILE A 378 -13.24 -14.20 2.39
C ILE A 378 -13.88 -15.42 3.09
N THR A 379 -13.12 -16.50 3.23
CA THR A 379 -13.57 -17.74 3.91
C THR A 379 -13.08 -17.83 5.35
N LYS A 380 -11.85 -17.40 5.61
CA LYS A 380 -11.17 -17.53 6.90
C LYS A 380 -10.21 -16.38 7.13
N ALA A 381 -10.11 -15.95 8.39
CA ALA A 381 -9.12 -14.97 8.83
C ALA A 381 -8.13 -15.59 9.83
N ALA A 382 -6.83 -15.37 9.62
CA ALA A 382 -5.75 -15.78 10.49
C ALA A 382 -4.93 -14.55 10.94
N TYR A 383 -4.55 -14.52 12.21
CA TYR A 383 -3.77 -13.44 12.80
C TYR A 383 -2.32 -13.89 13.03
N ARG A 384 -1.38 -13.08 12.57
CA ARG A 384 0.05 -13.24 12.81
C ARG A 384 0.54 -12.07 13.68
N PRO A 385 0.98 -12.33 14.93
CA PRO A 385 1.49 -11.28 15.81
C PRO A 385 2.86 -10.79 15.36
N SER A 386 3.06 -9.48 15.47
CA SER A 386 4.35 -8.81 15.36
C SER A 386 5.31 -9.17 16.48
N LYS A 387 6.60 -8.88 16.28
CA LYS A 387 7.59 -8.91 17.36
C LYS A 387 7.20 -8.02 18.54
N ARG A 388 6.64 -6.84 18.28
CA ARG A 388 6.14 -5.95 19.32
C ARG A 388 4.99 -6.58 20.10
N ALA A 389 3.99 -7.17 19.44
CA ALA A 389 2.87 -7.83 20.10
C ALA A 389 3.33 -8.99 20.99
N LYS A 390 4.28 -9.81 20.51
CA LYS A 390 4.90 -10.88 21.33
C LYS A 390 5.57 -10.33 22.59
N LEU A 391 6.43 -9.32 22.46
CA LEU A 391 7.14 -8.72 23.60
C LEU A 391 6.18 -8.07 24.61
N LEU A 392 5.11 -7.42 24.13
CA LEU A 392 4.06 -6.88 25.01
C LEU A 392 3.25 -7.98 25.71
N ALA A 393 3.12 -9.17 25.14
CA ALA A 393 2.50 -10.31 25.82
C ALA A 393 3.37 -10.80 26.99
N TYR A 394 4.70 -10.91 26.80
CA TYR A 394 5.63 -11.19 27.89
C TYR A 394 5.60 -10.10 28.97
N GLU A 395 5.52 -8.83 28.57
CA GLU A 395 5.45 -7.70 29.49
C GLU A 395 4.30 -7.78 30.49
N LYS A 396 3.15 -8.32 30.08
CA LYS A 396 1.96 -8.45 30.93
C LYS A 396 2.14 -9.44 32.07
N VAL A 397 2.96 -10.47 31.87
CA VAL A 397 3.21 -11.54 32.87
C VAL A 397 4.53 -11.37 33.61
N MET A 398 5.38 -10.42 33.20
CA MET A 398 6.67 -10.13 33.81
C MET A 398 6.64 -8.82 34.62
N ASN A 399 7.30 -8.80 35.78
CA ASN A 399 7.50 -7.56 36.55
C ASN A 399 8.63 -6.69 35.96
N HIS A 400 8.82 -5.48 36.49
CA HIS A 400 9.84 -4.54 36.00
C HIS A 400 11.27 -5.08 36.10
N SER A 401 11.60 -5.80 37.17
CA SER A 401 12.93 -6.41 37.36
C SER A 401 13.20 -7.47 36.29
N GLN A 402 12.24 -8.35 36.04
CA GLN A 402 12.33 -9.41 35.02
C GLN A 402 12.48 -8.84 33.60
N VAL A 403 11.72 -7.79 33.25
CA VAL A 403 11.88 -7.10 31.97
C VAL A 403 13.25 -6.43 31.87
N SER A 404 13.77 -5.88 32.97
CA SER A 404 15.12 -5.30 33.00
C SER A 404 16.20 -6.35 32.75
N LEU A 405 16.09 -7.53 33.37
CA LEU A 405 16.98 -8.67 33.14
C LEU A 405 16.94 -9.12 31.69
N SER A 406 15.75 -9.30 31.12
CA SER A 406 15.55 -9.64 29.70
C SER A 406 16.23 -8.62 28.77
N LYS A 407 16.05 -7.33 29.05
CA LYS A 407 16.73 -6.24 28.30
C LYS A 407 18.24 -6.24 28.46
N ALA A 408 18.77 -6.67 29.60
CA ALA A 408 20.21 -6.74 29.85
C ALA A 408 20.84 -7.90 29.05
N LEU A 409 20.23 -9.08 29.09
CA LEU A 409 20.63 -10.26 28.31
C LEU A 409 20.62 -9.95 26.81
N ALA A 410 19.53 -9.36 26.31
CA ALA A 410 19.39 -8.99 24.90
C ALA A 410 20.40 -7.94 24.40
N LYS A 411 21.12 -7.28 25.31
CA LYS A 411 22.20 -6.32 25.02
C LYS A 411 23.59 -6.91 25.29
N GLY A 412 23.68 -8.18 25.68
CA GLY A 412 24.93 -8.82 26.09
C GLY A 412 25.51 -8.28 27.41
N LYS A 413 24.73 -7.56 28.23
CA LYS A 413 25.19 -7.01 29.52
C LYS A 413 25.16 -8.01 30.66
N LYS A 414 24.49 -9.14 30.46
CA LYS A 414 24.37 -10.28 31.38
C LYS A 414 24.47 -11.56 30.57
N VAL A 415 24.86 -12.64 31.24
CA VAL A 415 24.90 -13.97 30.65
C VAL A 415 23.65 -14.77 31.04
N PRO A 416 23.13 -15.66 30.17
CA PRO A 416 21.94 -16.46 30.46
C PRO A 416 22.04 -17.31 31.74
N GLU A 417 23.26 -17.72 32.11
CA GLU A 417 23.55 -18.56 33.27
C GLU A 417 23.12 -17.86 34.56
N ASP A 418 23.30 -16.53 34.65
CA ASP A 418 22.83 -15.69 35.76
C ASP A 418 21.34 -15.93 36.05
N ILE A 419 20.53 -16.15 35.01
CA ILE A 419 19.09 -16.37 35.15
C ILE A 419 18.81 -17.79 35.61
N THR A 420 19.52 -18.78 35.07
CA THR A 420 19.32 -20.17 35.44
C THR A 420 19.75 -20.47 36.88
N GLN A 421 20.79 -19.79 37.36
CA GLN A 421 21.36 -19.98 38.70
C GLN A 421 20.63 -19.16 39.78
N ASP A 422 19.84 -18.15 39.40
CA ASP A 422 19.06 -17.35 40.35
C ASP A 422 18.01 -18.21 41.07
N SER A 423 18.16 -18.38 42.38
CA SER A 423 17.25 -19.17 43.23
C SER A 423 15.94 -18.45 43.55
N HIS A 424 15.87 -17.12 43.34
CA HIS A 424 14.65 -16.34 43.55
C HIS A 424 13.70 -16.38 42.35
N LEU A 425 14.14 -16.90 41.20
CA LEU A 425 13.31 -17.06 40.01
C LEU A 425 12.73 -18.47 39.92
N SER A 426 11.40 -18.56 39.77
CA SER A 426 10.74 -19.81 39.38
C SER A 426 11.15 -20.23 37.96
N LEU A 427 11.04 -21.52 37.66
CA LEU A 427 11.32 -22.06 36.32
C LEU A 427 10.62 -21.27 35.21
N LYS A 428 9.32 -20.98 35.40
CA LYS A 428 8.51 -20.21 34.44
C LYS A 428 9.05 -18.79 34.21
N GLN A 429 9.50 -18.13 35.27
CA GLN A 429 10.09 -16.78 35.16
C GLN A 429 11.43 -16.83 34.42
N LYS A 430 12.27 -17.84 34.69
CA LYS A 430 13.53 -18.07 33.96
C LYS A 430 13.27 -18.25 32.46
N GLN A 431 12.31 -19.11 32.12
CA GLN A 431 11.89 -19.36 30.75
C GLN A 431 11.42 -18.06 30.07
N TYR A 432 10.51 -17.29 30.69
CA TYR A 432 10.00 -16.03 30.13
C TYR A 432 11.06 -14.94 29.98
N ILE A 433 11.99 -14.82 30.92
CA ILE A 433 13.11 -13.87 30.80
C ILE A 433 13.96 -14.21 29.57
N LEU A 434 14.35 -15.48 29.41
CA LEU A 434 15.19 -15.91 28.29
C LEU A 434 14.46 -15.84 26.94
N GLU A 435 13.20 -16.26 26.88
CA GLU A 435 12.38 -16.19 25.65
C GLU A 435 12.18 -14.73 25.19
N SER A 436 11.81 -13.84 26.12
CA SER A 436 11.67 -12.41 25.80
C SER A 436 13.00 -11.75 25.48
N ALA A 437 14.11 -12.20 26.08
CA ALA A 437 15.44 -11.69 25.76
C ALA A 437 15.86 -12.08 24.34
N LEU A 438 15.55 -13.29 23.90
CA LEU A 438 15.78 -13.75 22.52
C LEU A 438 14.96 -12.94 21.51
N GLU A 439 13.66 -12.76 21.76
CA GLU A 439 12.81 -11.94 20.88
C GLU A 439 13.26 -10.47 20.85
N PHE A 440 13.72 -9.93 21.99
CA PHE A 440 14.19 -8.55 22.08
C PHE A 440 15.59 -8.34 21.47
N SER A 441 16.49 -9.33 21.53
CA SER A 441 17.81 -9.24 20.89
C SER A 441 17.66 -9.22 19.36
N GLU A 442 16.77 -10.06 18.82
CA GLU A 442 16.45 -10.05 17.40
C GLU A 442 15.77 -8.73 16.98
N TYR A 443 14.81 -8.23 17.77
CA TYR A 443 14.22 -6.91 17.53
C TYR A 443 15.28 -5.81 17.46
N ARG A 444 16.28 -5.83 18.35
CA ARG A 444 17.38 -4.84 18.33
C ARG A 444 18.25 -4.97 17.09
N PHE A 445 18.59 -6.19 16.70
CA PHE A 445 19.34 -6.47 15.47
C PHE A 445 18.61 -5.91 14.24
N LEU A 446 17.32 -6.24 14.10
CA LEU A 446 16.49 -5.80 12.97
C LEU A 446 16.29 -4.27 12.91
N LYS A 447 16.39 -3.58 14.05
CA LYS A 447 16.35 -2.11 14.12
C LYS A 447 17.74 -1.45 13.98
N GLY A 448 18.78 -2.21 13.61
CA GLY A 448 20.14 -1.70 13.47
C GLY A 448 20.80 -1.26 14.79
N ARG A 449 20.30 -1.76 15.94
CA ARG A 449 20.76 -1.40 17.29
C ARG A 449 21.65 -2.47 17.94
N LEU A 450 22.00 -3.49 17.17
CA LEU A 450 22.88 -4.59 17.52
C LEU A 450 23.51 -5.12 16.23
N GLU A 451 24.83 -5.31 16.23
CA GLU A 451 25.55 -5.84 15.06
C GLU A 451 25.30 -7.34 14.89
N LYS A 452 25.46 -7.86 13.65
CA LYS A 452 25.14 -9.24 13.30
C LYS A 452 25.92 -10.26 14.14
N GLU A 453 27.22 -10.07 14.32
CA GLU A 453 28.08 -10.99 15.07
C GLU A 453 27.68 -11.04 16.55
N SER A 454 27.57 -9.86 17.18
CA SER A 454 27.09 -9.71 18.56
C SER A 454 25.71 -10.35 18.76
N TYR A 455 24.77 -10.07 17.85
CA TYR A 455 23.43 -10.68 17.88
C TYR A 455 23.50 -12.20 17.81
N THR A 456 24.27 -12.75 16.88
CA THR A 456 24.38 -14.20 16.67
C THR A 456 24.89 -14.88 17.95
N GLN A 457 25.92 -14.33 18.60
CA GLN A 457 26.44 -14.87 19.85
C GLN A 457 25.43 -14.77 21.00
N ILE A 458 24.80 -13.60 21.18
CA ILE A 458 23.79 -13.38 22.22
C ILE A 458 22.60 -14.32 22.03
N ALA A 459 22.06 -14.41 20.81
CA ALA A 459 20.94 -15.26 20.47
C ALA A 459 21.28 -16.74 20.68
N HIS A 460 22.47 -17.17 20.23
CA HIS A 460 22.95 -18.53 20.45
C HIS A 460 23.02 -18.87 21.94
N ASN A 461 23.70 -18.05 22.75
CA ASN A 461 23.84 -18.29 24.18
C ASN A 461 22.47 -18.35 24.87
N ILE A 462 21.58 -17.39 24.59
CA ILE A 462 20.24 -17.36 25.19
C ILE A 462 19.43 -18.60 24.77
N ALA A 463 19.45 -18.97 23.48
CA ALA A 463 18.70 -20.11 22.97
C ALA A 463 19.22 -21.45 23.52
N SER A 464 20.53 -21.62 23.55
CA SER A 464 21.21 -22.80 24.12
C SER A 464 20.82 -22.97 25.59
N THR A 465 20.94 -21.92 26.41
CA THR A 465 20.58 -21.97 27.83
C THR A 465 19.08 -22.15 28.02
N ARG A 466 18.23 -21.50 27.20
CA ARG A 466 16.77 -21.69 27.26
C ARG A 466 16.39 -23.13 26.95
N SER A 467 17.06 -23.82 26.03
CA SER A 467 16.74 -25.20 25.66
C SER A 467 16.85 -26.18 26.84
N THR A 468 17.73 -25.90 27.82
CA THR A 468 17.94 -26.73 29.02
C THR A 468 16.77 -26.72 30.01
N LEU A 469 15.88 -25.72 29.93
CA LEU A 469 14.78 -25.52 30.88
C LEU A 469 13.48 -26.25 30.50
N GLY A 470 13.52 -27.12 29.48
CA GLY A 470 12.37 -27.91 29.04
C GLY A 470 11.27 -27.10 28.33
N ALA A 471 10.20 -27.79 27.94
CA ALA A 471 9.06 -27.19 27.26
C ALA A 471 8.31 -26.18 28.16
N ASN A 472 7.73 -25.16 27.55
CA ASN A 472 6.89 -24.16 28.21
C ASN A 472 5.74 -23.77 27.29
N THR A 473 4.64 -23.31 27.88
CA THR A 473 3.60 -22.62 27.12
C THR A 473 3.93 -21.13 27.11
N PRO A 474 4.18 -20.52 25.92
CA PRO A 474 4.44 -19.09 25.85
C PRO A 474 3.25 -18.30 26.42
N PRO A 475 3.47 -17.06 26.88
CA PRO A 475 2.37 -16.23 27.36
C PRO A 475 1.27 -16.13 26.32
N PHE A 476 0.03 -16.22 26.79
CA PHE A 476 -1.12 -15.99 25.94
C PHE A 476 -1.00 -14.58 25.33
N ILE A 477 -0.89 -14.52 24.01
CA ILE A 477 -1.02 -13.26 23.29
C ILE A 477 -2.51 -12.93 23.38
N PRO A 478 -2.90 -11.86 24.12
CA PRO A 478 -4.30 -11.57 24.40
C PRO A 478 -5.09 -11.64 23.11
N THR A 479 -6.24 -12.32 23.16
CA THR A 479 -7.22 -12.52 22.08
C THR A 479 -6.99 -11.54 20.96
N ARG A 480 -6.61 -12.10 19.79
CA ARG A 480 -6.37 -11.41 18.51
C ARG A 480 -6.96 -10.00 18.53
N PRO A 481 -6.17 -8.93 18.30
CA PRO A 481 -6.73 -7.58 18.21
C PRO A 481 -7.97 -7.61 17.33
N PRO A 482 -8.97 -6.74 17.54
CA PRO A 482 -10.20 -6.83 16.76
C PRO A 482 -9.88 -6.90 15.27
N ASN A 483 -10.52 -7.82 14.56
CA ASN A 483 -10.25 -8.00 13.14
C ASN A 483 -10.52 -6.66 12.41
N PRO A 484 -9.66 -6.22 11.48
CA PRO A 484 -9.90 -5.01 10.68
C PRO A 484 -11.33 -4.92 10.10
N LEU A 485 -11.93 -6.06 9.74
CA LEU A 485 -13.31 -6.16 9.24
C LEU A 485 -14.41 -5.90 10.30
N GLU A 486 -14.03 -5.67 11.56
CA GLU A 486 -14.92 -5.26 12.65
C GLU A 486 -14.88 -3.75 12.93
N GLY A 487 -13.98 -3.01 12.27
CA GLY A 487 -13.90 -1.55 12.38
C GLY A 487 -14.96 -0.83 11.57
N ASN A 488 -15.27 0.42 11.95
CA ASN A 488 -16.10 1.29 11.12
C ASN A 488 -15.39 1.59 9.79
N GLN A 489 -16.13 1.89 8.72
CA GLN A 489 -15.50 2.31 7.47
C GLN A 489 -14.96 3.76 7.53
N SER A 490 -14.16 4.12 6.53
CA SER A 490 -13.31 5.30 6.52
C SER A 490 -14.05 6.61 6.22
N LEU A 491 -14.96 6.58 5.23
CA LEU A 491 -15.73 7.77 4.84
C LEU A 491 -16.80 8.00 5.90
N ARG A 492 -16.93 9.25 6.37
CA ARG A 492 -17.86 9.59 7.43
C ARG A 492 -18.68 10.83 7.09
N ILE A 493 -19.98 10.73 7.32
CA ILE A 493 -20.92 11.85 7.29
C ILE A 493 -21.57 11.96 8.66
N THR A 494 -21.59 13.16 9.24
CA THR A 494 -22.19 13.42 10.56
C THR A 494 -23.09 14.65 10.51
N PRO A 495 -24.40 14.50 10.22
CA PRO A 495 -25.37 15.53 10.54
C PRO A 495 -25.38 15.76 12.06
N MET A 496 -25.37 17.03 12.48
CA MET A 496 -25.31 17.39 13.89
C MET A 496 -25.97 18.75 14.17
N VAL A 497 -26.21 19.02 15.45
CA VAL A 497 -26.58 20.35 15.94
C VAL A 497 -25.38 20.94 16.67
N LEU A 498 -24.96 22.13 16.26
CA LEU A 498 -23.93 22.93 16.91
C LEU A 498 -24.59 24.06 17.69
N THR A 499 -24.41 24.08 19.01
CA THR A 499 -24.90 25.14 19.89
C THR A 499 -23.74 26.00 20.37
N ASN A 500 -23.82 27.30 20.17
CA ASN A 500 -22.86 28.30 20.64
C ASN A 500 -23.60 29.46 21.34
N ALA A 501 -22.89 30.55 21.64
CA ALA A 501 -23.48 31.72 22.31
C ALA A 501 -24.62 32.39 21.51
N GLN A 502 -24.69 32.18 20.20
CA GLN A 502 -25.69 32.76 19.30
C GLN A 502 -26.94 31.89 19.14
N GLY A 503 -26.90 30.63 19.61
CA GLY A 503 -28.02 29.70 19.51
C GLY A 503 -27.62 28.32 19.00
N ALA A 504 -28.62 27.56 18.56
CA ALA A 504 -28.46 26.22 17.99
C ALA A 504 -28.53 26.28 16.46
N HIS A 505 -27.59 25.61 15.80
CA HIS A 505 -27.35 25.68 14.37
C HIS A 505 -27.27 24.27 13.78
N PRO A 506 -27.91 23.98 12.64
CA PRO A 506 -27.69 22.73 11.94
C PRO A 506 -26.29 22.74 11.33
N ALA A 507 -25.59 21.60 11.45
CA ALA A 507 -24.21 21.44 11.04
C ALA A 507 -23.98 20.08 10.38
N LEU A 508 -22.91 20.01 9.59
CA LEU A 508 -22.50 18.83 8.86
C LEU A 508 -20.98 18.66 8.96
N ASP A 509 -20.55 17.52 9.49
CA ASP A 509 -19.16 17.06 9.43
C ASP A 509 -19.03 15.99 8.33
N PHE A 510 -18.02 16.15 7.48
CA PHE A 510 -17.70 15.22 6.41
C PHE A 510 -16.20 14.90 6.46
N ARG A 511 -15.83 13.63 6.34
CA ARG A 511 -14.44 13.17 6.23
C ARG A 511 -14.32 12.08 5.16
N ILE A 512 -13.31 12.19 4.30
CA ILE A 512 -13.04 11.22 3.24
C ILE A 512 -12.39 9.93 3.78
N THR A 513 -11.36 10.06 4.60
CA THR A 513 -10.57 8.96 5.17
C THR A 513 -9.80 9.45 6.39
N PHE A 514 -9.29 8.64 7.31
CA PHE A 514 -9.31 7.17 7.47
C PHE A 514 -9.95 6.81 8.81
N HIS A 515 -9.44 7.41 9.88
CA HIS A 515 -9.87 7.18 11.26
C HIS A 515 -9.34 8.32 12.14
N ASP A 516 -10.13 8.79 13.11
CA ASP A 516 -9.70 9.84 14.05
C ASP A 516 -9.69 9.36 15.52
N LEU A 517 -9.03 10.10 16.40
CA LEU A 517 -8.88 9.73 17.80
C LEU A 517 -10.21 9.62 18.57
N THR A 518 -11.31 10.14 18.05
CA THR A 518 -12.65 10.09 18.65
C THR A 518 -13.52 8.95 18.10
N ASP A 519 -13.13 8.33 16.97
CA ASP A 519 -13.75 7.12 16.45
C ASP A 519 -13.35 5.90 17.29
N ASN A 520 -14.11 4.82 17.20
CA ASN A 520 -13.84 3.59 17.97
C ASN A 520 -12.60 2.85 17.45
N ASP A 521 -11.65 2.54 18.33
CA ASP A 521 -10.40 1.88 17.96
C ASP A 521 -10.58 0.42 17.47
N LYS A 522 -11.79 -0.13 17.49
CA LYS A 522 -12.06 -1.49 17.01
C LYS A 522 -11.64 -1.62 15.54
N GLY A 523 -10.77 -2.58 15.22
CA GLY A 523 -10.21 -2.79 13.87
C GLY A 523 -9.06 -1.84 13.50
N TYR A 524 -8.73 -0.88 14.37
CA TYR A 524 -7.70 0.14 14.17
C TYR A 524 -6.62 0.10 15.25
N LEU A 525 -5.49 0.76 14.99
CA LEU A 525 -4.44 0.92 16.00
C LEU A 525 -4.82 2.05 16.97
N LYS A 526 -4.86 1.71 18.27
CA LYS A 526 -5.11 2.69 19.34
C LYS A 526 -4.13 3.86 19.30
N GLY A 527 -4.66 5.07 19.33
CA GLY A 527 -3.86 6.30 19.30
C GLY A 527 -3.33 6.68 17.93
N ALA A 528 -3.73 5.96 16.86
CA ALA A 528 -3.46 6.37 15.49
C ALA A 528 -4.61 7.25 14.97
N GLN A 529 -4.26 8.31 14.26
CA GLN A 529 -5.21 9.12 13.50
C GLN A 529 -4.62 9.48 12.16
N ILE A 530 -5.47 9.40 11.13
CA ILE A 530 -5.22 9.93 9.81
C ILE A 530 -6.53 10.51 9.30
N GLU A 531 -6.55 11.81 9.09
CA GLU A 531 -7.65 12.51 8.47
C GLU A 531 -7.14 13.24 7.23
N PHE A 532 -7.86 13.07 6.13
CA PHE A 532 -7.64 13.82 4.91
C PHE A 532 -8.95 14.50 4.49
N MET A 533 -8.86 15.80 4.20
CA MET A 533 -9.95 16.61 3.68
C MET A 533 -11.25 16.51 4.52
N ARG A 534 -11.13 16.72 5.84
CA ARG A 534 -12.30 16.77 6.74
C ARG A 534 -12.87 18.19 6.78
N VAL A 535 -14.17 18.35 6.56
CA VAL A 535 -14.89 19.63 6.57
C VAL A 535 -15.99 19.59 7.63
N LEU A 536 -16.03 20.61 8.48
CA LEU A 536 -17.13 20.89 9.39
C LEU A 536 -17.68 22.28 9.09
N GLY A 537 -18.90 22.31 8.58
CA GLY A 537 -19.66 23.53 8.31
C GLY A 537 -20.96 23.56 9.09
N TYR A 538 -21.49 24.76 9.34
CA TYR A 538 -22.80 24.97 9.95
C TYR A 538 -23.54 26.12 9.30
N TYR A 539 -24.86 26.10 9.42
CA TYR A 539 -25.71 27.20 8.99
C TYR A 539 -26.05 28.07 10.20
N ASP A 540 -25.45 29.25 10.27
CA ASP A 540 -25.64 30.19 11.37
C ASP A 540 -27.03 30.82 11.31
N THR A 541 -27.94 30.32 12.15
CA THR A 541 -29.34 30.76 12.25
C THR A 541 -29.49 32.19 12.77
N SER A 542 -28.43 32.79 13.31
CA SER A 542 -28.43 34.19 13.75
C SER A 542 -28.14 35.18 12.62
N LYS A 543 -27.72 34.71 11.45
CA LYS A 543 -27.33 35.52 10.29
C LYS A 543 -28.37 35.48 9.17
N THR A 544 -28.24 36.40 8.22
CA THR A 544 -29.05 36.40 6.99
C THR A 544 -28.72 35.20 6.12
N ALA A 545 -29.67 34.74 5.31
CA ALA A 545 -29.51 33.51 4.52
C ALA A 545 -28.26 33.51 3.60
N SER A 546 -27.85 34.67 3.08
CA SER A 546 -26.65 34.80 2.24
C SER A 546 -25.32 34.72 3.01
N SER A 547 -25.33 34.94 4.33
CA SER A 547 -24.14 34.93 5.19
C SER A 547 -24.17 33.83 6.27
N ALA A 548 -25.25 33.07 6.34
CA ALA A 548 -25.45 31.98 7.29
C ALA A 548 -24.50 30.78 7.08
N PRO A 549 -24.21 30.31 5.84
CA PRO A 549 -23.28 29.20 5.64
C PRO A 549 -21.89 29.58 6.16
N THR A 550 -21.44 28.90 7.21
CA THR A 550 -20.19 29.20 7.91
C THR A 550 -19.32 27.96 7.98
N LEU A 551 -18.08 28.07 7.48
CA LEU A 551 -17.05 27.07 7.68
C LEU A 551 -16.50 27.19 9.11
N TYR A 552 -16.58 26.11 9.89
CA TYR A 552 -16.07 26.05 11.25
C TYR A 552 -14.64 25.50 11.29
N GLN A 553 -14.41 24.41 10.56
CA GLN A 553 -13.11 23.74 10.50
C GLN A 553 -12.95 23.01 9.16
N PHE A 554 -11.76 23.08 8.58
CA PHE A 554 -11.37 22.31 7.40
C PHE A 554 -9.96 21.77 7.62
N ASN A 555 -9.82 20.47 7.86
CA ASN A 555 -8.53 19.80 7.95
C ASN A 555 -8.13 19.29 6.57
N ILE A 556 -7.06 19.85 6.02
CA ILE A 556 -6.46 19.33 4.79
C ILE A 556 -5.79 17.99 5.11
N LEU A 557 -4.99 17.97 6.17
CA LEU A 557 -4.29 16.79 6.66
C LEU A 557 -4.20 16.84 8.19
N SER A 558 -4.50 15.73 8.86
CA SER A 558 -4.26 15.55 10.29
C SER A 558 -3.76 14.14 10.57
N ILE A 559 -2.53 14.01 11.07
CA ILE A 559 -1.88 12.75 11.38
C ILE A 559 -1.50 12.78 12.86
N ALA A 560 -1.87 11.76 13.62
CA ALA A 560 -1.39 11.59 14.98
C ALA A 560 -0.92 10.15 15.25
N SER A 561 0.19 10.06 15.99
CA SER A 561 0.72 8.84 16.57
C SER A 561 0.90 9.03 18.06
N ILE A 562 -0.06 8.55 18.84
CA ILE A 562 -0.05 8.64 20.31
C ILE A 562 0.35 7.29 20.90
N ALA A 563 1.47 6.75 20.40
CA ALA A 563 1.95 5.42 20.77
C ALA A 563 2.33 5.34 22.26
N GLN A 564 1.72 4.40 22.99
CA GLN A 564 1.90 4.31 24.44
C GLN A 564 3.24 3.67 24.83
N MET A 565 3.88 4.23 25.85
CA MET A 565 5.04 3.65 26.51
C MET A 565 4.68 2.35 27.23
N SER A 566 5.65 1.45 27.26
CA SER A 566 5.57 0.11 27.84
C SER A 566 6.89 -0.21 28.55
N LYS A 567 6.93 -1.26 29.36
CA LYS A 567 8.16 -1.71 30.02
C LYS A 567 9.24 -2.04 28.99
N PHE A 568 8.90 -2.54 27.79
CA PHE A 568 9.86 -2.77 26.71
C PHE A 568 10.16 -1.53 25.85
N PHE A 569 9.14 -0.80 25.42
CA PHE A 569 9.24 0.24 24.39
C PHE A 569 8.91 1.63 24.91
N LYS A 570 9.70 2.62 24.46
CA LYS A 570 9.49 4.05 24.73
C LYS A 570 9.36 4.81 23.40
N PRO A 571 8.23 4.69 22.68
CA PRO A 571 8.04 5.36 21.40
C PRO A 571 7.85 6.87 21.60
N PHE A 572 8.19 7.65 20.59
CA PHE A 572 7.87 9.07 20.51
C PHE A 572 6.41 9.23 20.05
N SER A 573 5.66 10.13 20.69
CA SER A 573 4.32 10.51 20.23
C SER A 573 4.41 11.81 19.45
N TYR A 574 3.65 11.92 18.36
CA TYR A 574 3.64 13.12 17.52
C TYR A 574 2.27 13.39 16.92
N ARG A 575 2.07 14.63 16.49
CA ARG A 575 0.90 15.06 15.72
C ARG A 575 1.32 16.09 14.67
N ILE A 576 0.74 16.00 13.49
CA ILE A 576 0.94 16.96 12.39
C ILE A 576 -0.44 17.32 11.88
N GLU A 577 -0.76 18.61 11.86
CA GLU A 577 -2.07 19.08 11.44
C GLU A 577 -1.94 20.35 10.59
N THR A 578 -2.70 20.43 9.50
CA THR A 578 -2.82 21.67 8.73
C THR A 578 -4.22 21.82 8.15
N GLY A 579 -4.68 23.07 8.08
CA GLY A 579 -6.02 23.38 7.62
C GLY A 579 -6.46 24.77 8.05
N PHE A 580 -7.76 24.92 8.20
CA PHE A 580 -8.42 26.15 8.61
C PHE A 580 -9.30 25.90 9.83
N ASN A 581 -9.16 26.69 10.89
CA ASN A 581 -10.05 26.59 12.05
C ASN A 581 -10.23 27.94 12.78
N ARG A 582 -11.20 27.98 13.71
CA ARG A 582 -11.58 29.15 14.51
C ARG A 582 -11.18 29.02 15.98
N THR A 583 -10.07 28.35 16.28
CA THR A 583 -9.64 28.04 17.67
C THR A 583 -8.49 28.92 18.14
N PHE A 584 -8.38 30.14 17.61
CA PHE A 584 -7.30 31.09 17.92
C PHE A 584 -7.80 32.19 18.88
N ASN A 585 -7.06 33.30 19.02
CA ASN A 585 -7.44 34.39 19.93
C ASN A 585 -8.69 35.17 19.51
N ASP A 586 -9.20 34.93 18.32
CA ASP A 586 -10.42 35.51 17.79
C ASP A 586 -11.29 34.42 17.11
N ASP A 587 -12.48 34.82 16.64
CA ASP A 587 -13.46 33.90 16.03
C ASP A 587 -13.31 33.79 14.50
N ALA A 588 -12.29 34.40 13.90
CA ALA A 588 -12.02 34.33 12.47
C ALA A 588 -11.47 32.95 12.08
N LEU A 589 -11.58 32.64 10.79
CA LEU A 589 -11.05 31.41 10.24
C LEU A 589 -9.58 31.63 9.86
N HIS A 590 -8.67 30.92 10.51
CA HIS A 590 -7.24 31.02 10.24
C HIS A 590 -6.71 29.77 9.57
N TYR A 591 -5.89 29.96 8.53
CA TYR A 591 -5.01 28.89 8.05
C TYR A 591 -3.93 28.62 9.07
N PHE A 592 -3.60 27.35 9.29
CA PHE A 592 -2.54 26.95 10.21
C PHE A 592 -1.79 25.69 9.78
N ALA A 593 -0.59 25.54 10.32
CA ALA A 593 0.20 24.33 10.30
C ALA A 593 0.80 24.11 11.71
N ALA A 594 0.53 22.95 12.30
CA ALA A 594 0.94 22.57 13.64
C ALA A 594 1.77 21.27 13.60
N PHE A 595 2.81 21.23 14.43
CA PHE A 595 3.64 20.04 14.63
C PHE A 595 3.82 19.82 16.13
N GLY A 596 3.26 18.74 16.66
CA GLY A 596 3.32 18.34 18.06
C GLY A 596 4.26 17.16 18.30
N GLY A 597 5.01 17.20 19.40
CA GLY A 597 5.91 16.12 19.82
C GLY A 597 5.84 15.88 21.33
N GLY A 598 5.90 14.61 21.76
CA GLY A 598 5.87 14.27 23.17
C GLY A 598 5.78 12.78 23.46
N ALA A 599 4.99 12.41 24.46
CA ALA A 599 4.93 11.05 24.99
C ALA A 599 3.52 10.66 25.45
N SER A 600 3.28 9.35 25.52
CA SER A 600 2.01 8.76 25.91
C SER A 600 2.22 7.59 26.86
N VAL A 601 1.32 7.40 27.82
CA VAL A 601 1.34 6.34 28.82
C VAL A 601 0.03 5.56 28.80
N ASN A 602 0.12 4.24 28.92
CA ASN A 602 -1.06 3.39 28.99
C ASN A 602 -1.65 3.40 30.42
N LEU A 603 -2.96 3.52 30.53
CA LEU A 603 -3.72 3.53 31.78
C LEU A 603 -4.41 2.17 31.96
N TRP A 604 -3.61 1.11 32.07
CA TRP A 604 -4.04 -0.28 32.17
C TRP A 604 -4.92 -0.72 30.99
N ASN A 605 -6.19 -1.05 31.25
CA ASN A 605 -7.19 -1.46 30.27
C ASN A 605 -8.22 -0.36 29.98
N LEU A 606 -8.14 0.79 30.67
CA LEU A 606 -9.13 1.87 30.60
C LEU A 606 -8.89 2.82 29.41
N GLY A 607 -7.63 3.00 29.01
CA GLY A 607 -7.28 4.03 28.04
C GLY A 607 -5.82 4.44 28.07
N TYR A 608 -5.50 5.63 27.59
CA TYR A 608 -4.15 6.20 27.64
C TYR A 608 -4.18 7.71 27.85
N GLY A 609 -3.12 8.24 28.46
CA GLY A 609 -2.89 9.67 28.62
C GLY A 609 -1.66 10.11 27.83
N TYR A 610 -1.65 11.33 27.33
CA TYR A 610 -0.53 11.86 26.55
C TYR A 610 -0.26 13.32 26.84
N TYR A 611 0.98 13.72 26.55
CA TYR A 611 1.43 15.09 26.56
C TYR A 611 2.16 15.40 25.26
N LEU A 612 1.86 16.55 24.64
CA LEU A 612 2.54 17.05 23.45
C LEU A 612 2.90 18.52 23.64
N LEU A 613 4.08 18.90 23.17
CA LEU A 613 4.45 20.29 22.91
C LEU A 613 4.24 20.56 21.42
N GLU A 614 3.40 21.54 21.08
CA GLU A 614 2.88 21.76 19.73
C GLU A 614 3.05 23.23 19.29
N PRO A 615 4.18 23.56 18.64
CA PRO A 615 4.28 24.78 17.84
C PRO A 615 3.26 24.80 16.70
N THR A 616 2.60 25.94 16.54
CA THR A 616 1.60 26.22 15.51
C THR A 616 1.94 27.53 14.81
N PHE A 617 2.08 27.48 13.49
CA PHE A 617 2.20 28.65 12.63
C PHE A 617 0.85 28.91 11.99
N PHE A 618 0.38 30.16 12.03
CA PHE A 618 -0.93 30.51 11.48
C PHE A 618 -0.91 31.89 10.81
N VAL A 619 -1.90 32.16 9.97
CA VAL A 619 -2.07 33.48 9.33
C VAL A 619 -3.13 34.26 10.10
N ASN A 620 -2.75 35.37 10.74
CA ASN A 620 -3.65 36.18 11.55
C ASN A 620 -4.63 37.02 10.69
N THR A 621 -5.54 37.75 11.34
CA THR A 621 -6.57 38.58 10.66
C THR A 621 -5.97 39.69 9.79
N SER A 622 -4.74 40.13 10.08
CA SER A 622 -3.98 41.11 9.30
C SER A 622 -3.22 40.48 8.12
N LYS A 623 -3.46 39.19 7.82
CA LYS A 623 -2.77 38.41 6.79
C LYS A 623 -1.26 38.28 6.99
N GLN A 624 -0.81 38.36 8.24
CA GLN A 624 0.59 38.18 8.61
C GLN A 624 0.80 36.79 9.22
N ALA A 625 1.98 36.22 9.02
CA ALA A 625 2.37 34.99 9.69
C ALA A 625 2.56 35.25 11.18
N ASP A 626 2.04 34.34 11.99
CA ASP A 626 2.04 34.43 13.45
C ASP A 626 2.27 33.03 14.05
N PHE A 627 2.51 32.98 15.35
CA PHE A 627 2.98 31.78 16.05
C PHE A 627 2.26 31.57 17.38
N ALA A 628 2.02 30.31 17.71
CA ALA A 628 1.57 29.90 19.04
C ALA A 628 2.31 28.63 19.48
N LEU A 629 2.71 28.57 20.75
CA LEU A 629 3.26 27.37 21.36
C LEU A 629 2.22 26.75 22.30
N SER A 630 1.80 25.52 22.00
CA SER A 630 0.76 24.84 22.77
C SER A 630 1.33 23.74 23.65
N GLN A 631 0.96 23.75 24.93
CA GLN A 631 1.12 22.62 25.85
C GLN A 631 -0.17 21.81 25.84
N VAL A 632 -0.11 20.56 25.40
CA VAL A 632 -1.28 19.70 25.24
C VAL A 632 -1.23 18.55 26.21
N VAL A 633 -2.29 18.36 26.98
CA VAL A 633 -2.51 17.18 27.83
C VAL A 633 -3.80 16.51 27.39
N GLY A 634 -3.73 15.23 27.04
CA GLY A 634 -4.88 14.46 26.59
C GLY A 634 -5.09 13.17 27.35
N LEU A 635 -6.33 12.74 27.42
CA LEU A 635 -6.81 11.50 28.01
C LEU A 635 -7.82 10.87 27.06
N VAL A 636 -7.61 9.60 26.73
CA VAL A 636 -8.54 8.81 25.92
C VAL A 636 -8.94 7.59 26.72
N LEU A 637 -10.23 7.39 26.91
CA LEU A 637 -10.82 6.24 27.59
C LEU A 637 -11.65 5.43 26.59
N SER A 638 -11.54 4.11 26.62
CA SER A 638 -12.24 3.23 25.67
C SER A 638 -12.49 1.86 26.28
N ASP A 639 -13.71 1.36 26.12
CA ASP A 639 -14.05 -0.04 26.45
C ASP A 639 -13.57 -1.03 25.37
N ASN A 640 -13.00 -0.52 24.26
CA ASN A 640 -12.58 -1.27 23.07
C ASN A 640 -13.70 -2.05 22.40
N ASN A 641 -14.95 -1.60 22.58
CA ASN A 641 -16.12 -2.25 22.04
C ASN A 641 -17.09 -1.24 21.42
N ARG A 642 -17.66 -0.33 22.23
CA ARG A 642 -18.67 0.63 21.75
C ARG A 642 -18.45 2.05 22.26
N LEU A 643 -17.91 2.22 23.46
CA LEU A 643 -17.81 3.51 24.13
C LEU A 643 -16.38 4.04 24.05
N LYS A 644 -16.23 5.27 23.57
CA LYS A 644 -14.97 6.01 23.62
C LYS A 644 -15.21 7.42 24.13
N ALA A 645 -14.34 7.88 25.02
CA ALA A 645 -14.33 9.25 25.50
C ALA A 645 -12.95 9.86 25.31
N THR A 646 -12.90 11.11 24.88
CA THR A 646 -11.66 11.88 24.75
C THR A 646 -11.77 13.17 25.56
N LEU A 647 -10.66 13.58 26.16
CA LEU A 647 -10.50 14.85 26.84
C LEU A 647 -9.12 15.39 26.46
N GLU A 648 -9.06 16.59 25.91
CA GLU A 648 -7.81 17.26 25.53
C GLU A 648 -7.84 18.69 26.03
N TYR A 649 -6.83 19.06 26.80
CA TYR A 649 -6.59 20.41 27.26
C TYR A 649 -5.38 20.98 26.53
N LYS A 650 -5.52 22.18 25.98
CA LYS A 650 -4.45 22.95 25.32
C LYS A 650 -4.29 24.30 26.01
N PHE A 651 -3.09 24.56 26.50
CA PHE A 651 -2.67 25.92 26.85
C PHE A 651 -1.84 26.48 25.68
N LYS A 652 -2.32 27.53 25.02
CA LYS A 652 -1.66 28.16 23.87
C LYS A 652 -1.05 29.49 24.28
N ALA A 653 0.26 29.63 24.17
CA ALA A 653 0.96 30.90 24.36
C ALA A 653 1.28 31.52 22.99
N TYR A 654 0.81 32.75 22.76
CA TYR A 654 1.10 33.53 21.55
C TYR A 654 2.32 34.42 21.78
N ASP A 655 2.40 35.00 22.96
CA ASP A 655 3.59 35.67 23.48
C ASP A 655 3.67 35.54 25.01
N THR A 656 4.54 36.33 25.66
CA THR A 656 4.74 36.29 27.12
C THR A 656 3.56 36.80 27.95
N ARG A 657 2.60 37.50 27.33
CA ARG A 657 1.43 38.13 27.97
C ARG A 657 0.11 37.60 27.42
N HIS A 658 0.08 37.16 26.16
CA HIS A 658 -1.13 36.68 25.49
C HIS A 658 -1.19 35.16 25.38
N PHE A 659 -2.26 34.59 25.93
CA PHE A 659 -2.47 33.13 25.99
C PHE A 659 -3.95 32.76 25.93
N SER A 660 -4.23 31.52 25.54
CA SER A 660 -5.57 30.94 25.58
C SER A 660 -5.59 29.54 26.15
N HIS A 661 -6.73 29.19 26.72
CA HIS A 661 -7.04 27.86 27.24
C HIS A 661 -8.13 27.26 26.36
N GLN A 662 -7.87 26.08 25.81
CA GLN A 662 -8.83 25.30 25.05
C GLN A 662 -9.05 23.94 25.74
N LEU A 663 -10.30 23.56 25.89
CA LEU A 663 -10.71 22.25 26.38
C LEU A 663 -11.63 21.60 25.35
N ASP A 664 -11.20 20.47 24.81
CA ASP A 664 -11.99 19.61 23.94
C ASP A 664 -12.38 18.35 24.70
N SER A 665 -13.65 17.98 24.66
CA SER A 665 -14.14 16.72 25.20
C SER A 665 -15.10 16.07 24.22
N SER A 666 -15.08 14.75 24.12
CA SER A 666 -16.03 14.00 23.32
C SER A 666 -16.40 12.67 23.96
N ILE A 667 -17.61 12.22 23.67
CA ILE A 667 -18.11 10.87 23.94
C ILE A 667 -18.70 10.34 22.64
N SER A 668 -18.22 9.18 22.21
CA SER A 668 -18.68 8.45 21.05
C SER A 668 -19.24 7.10 21.47
N VAL A 669 -20.43 6.75 20.97
CA VAL A 669 -21.10 5.47 21.24
C VAL A 669 -21.46 4.81 19.92
N ASN A 670 -20.74 3.74 19.55
CA ASN A 670 -21.10 2.93 18.39
C ASN A 670 -22.37 2.13 18.68
N LEU A 671 -23.42 2.41 17.92
CA LEU A 671 -24.69 1.69 17.94
C LEU A 671 -24.55 0.36 17.19
N VAL A 672 -23.96 0.44 15.99
CA VAL A 672 -23.50 -0.68 15.17
C VAL A 672 -22.16 -0.30 14.52
N GLN A 673 -21.56 -1.21 13.74
CA GLN A 673 -20.24 -1.02 13.14
C GLN A 673 -20.08 0.34 12.42
N ASN A 674 -21.04 0.67 11.54
CA ASN A 674 -21.02 1.88 10.72
C ASN A 674 -22.02 2.97 11.17
N LEU A 675 -22.40 2.97 12.45
CA LEU A 675 -23.29 3.99 13.01
C LEU A 675 -22.94 4.31 14.46
N ALA A 676 -22.66 5.57 14.78
CA ALA A 676 -22.34 6.00 16.14
C ALA A 676 -23.00 7.32 16.51
N LEU A 677 -23.28 7.53 17.79
CA LEU A 677 -23.65 8.83 18.34
C LEU A 677 -22.39 9.55 18.82
N LEU A 678 -22.30 10.85 18.55
CA LEU A 678 -21.25 11.73 19.04
C LEU A 678 -21.86 12.87 19.85
N ALA A 679 -21.35 13.08 21.05
CA ALA A 679 -21.47 14.33 21.79
C ALA A 679 -20.07 14.92 21.98
N SER A 680 -19.87 16.19 21.67
CA SER A 680 -18.59 16.88 21.93
C SER A 680 -18.80 18.30 22.41
N VAL A 681 -17.85 18.77 23.22
CA VAL A 681 -17.83 20.13 23.75
C VAL A 681 -16.43 20.68 23.54
N ARG A 682 -16.36 21.85 22.89
CA ARG A 682 -15.15 22.65 22.78
C ARG A 682 -15.35 23.94 23.55
N THR A 683 -14.46 24.24 24.48
CA THR A 683 -14.47 25.50 25.23
C THR A 683 -13.17 26.24 25.00
N LEU A 684 -13.27 27.51 24.61
CA LEU A 684 -12.13 28.41 24.46
C LEU A 684 -12.23 29.57 25.46
N LYS A 685 -11.13 29.90 26.13
CA LYS A 685 -10.98 31.11 26.95
C LYS A 685 -9.68 31.79 26.61
N ASN A 686 -9.77 33.00 26.08
CA ASN A 686 -8.62 33.85 25.81
C ASN A 686 -8.37 34.75 27.01
N ASP A 687 -7.12 35.11 27.24
CA ASP A 687 -6.69 36.08 28.26
C ASP A 687 -7.39 37.44 28.15
N THR A 688 -7.70 37.86 26.92
CA THR A 688 -8.39 39.13 26.61
C THR A 688 -9.92 39.02 26.63
N ALA A 689 -10.48 37.80 26.65
CA ALA A 689 -11.93 37.59 26.65
C ALA A 689 -12.46 37.37 28.07
N GLN A 690 -13.49 38.13 28.47
CA GLN A 690 -14.09 38.00 29.80
C GLN A 690 -14.86 36.68 30.02
N TYR A 691 -15.29 36.01 28.96
CA TYR A 691 -16.18 34.85 29.02
C TYR A 691 -15.64 33.66 28.23
N PHE A 692 -15.97 32.46 28.71
CA PHE A 692 -15.75 31.22 27.98
C PHE A 692 -16.63 31.18 26.72
N ARG A 693 -16.10 30.62 25.64
CA ARG A 693 -16.82 30.38 24.38
C ARG A 693 -17.04 28.87 24.21
N PRO A 694 -18.13 28.31 24.76
CA PRO A 694 -18.45 26.91 24.55
C PRO A 694 -19.14 26.69 23.20
N ALA A 695 -18.81 25.59 22.54
CA ALA A 695 -19.49 25.03 21.40
C ALA A 695 -19.84 23.57 21.71
N TYR A 696 -21.14 23.28 21.81
CA TYR A 696 -21.68 21.94 22.02
C TYR A 696 -22.09 21.36 20.68
N MET A 697 -21.67 20.14 20.39
CA MET A 697 -22.02 19.43 19.16
C MET A 697 -22.61 18.08 19.50
N PHE A 698 -23.79 17.78 18.95
CA PHE A 698 -24.43 16.48 19.07
C PHE A 698 -24.86 15.98 17.69
N GLY A 699 -24.41 14.79 17.31
CA GLY A 699 -24.59 14.28 15.96
C GLY A 699 -24.58 12.77 15.83
N LEU A 700 -25.00 12.31 14.65
CA LEU A 700 -25.06 10.90 14.27
C LEU A 700 -24.00 10.63 13.20
N ARG A 701 -22.97 9.86 13.53
CA ARG A 701 -21.90 9.45 12.61
C ARG A 701 -22.35 8.26 11.80
N MET A 702 -22.36 8.40 10.48
CA MET A 702 -22.61 7.33 9.51
C MET A 702 -21.31 7.08 8.75
N TYR A 703 -20.90 5.82 8.67
CA TYR A 703 -19.65 5.40 8.03
C TYR A 703 -19.93 4.58 6.76
N PHE A 704 -19.12 4.78 5.72
CA PHE A 704 -19.33 4.22 4.38
C PHE A 704 -18.04 3.73 3.74
#